data_AF-A0A2N1JAL0-F1
#
_entry.id   AF-A0A2N1JAL0-F1
#
_cell.length_a   1.000
_cell.length_b   1.000
_cell.length_c   1.000
_cell.angle_alpha   90.00
_cell.angle_beta   90.00
_cell.angle_gamma   90.00
#
_symmetry.space_group_name_H-M   'P 1'
#
loop_
_entity.id
_entity.type
_entity.pdbx_description
1 polymer ?
#
loop_
_entity_poly.entity_id
_entity_poly.type
_entity_poly.pdbx_seq_one_letter_code
_entity_poly.pdbx_strand_id
1 'polypeptide(L)'
;MPVVEESALPHTNDAKHPMADLPLFCTVPTEAHAVTSNATNTTSECIAMDTIDKIIAADTADLALRPSPNLTSVQMHLGKSHHHTEPAVEFNETDLFIRKGAVPLSYVEWDFAAGAGALPHLRRFASQQADQIAATWPKRTVIAAANGYWRSLADLHYPRQWTSLREDVRSRIGGDQGNQEPSRYLNLAVFVAVQFIVACFMLLPILLCLQSASSSLVPLAAAVYLCMITSAMLFGRLYFALSPELYPPNKLGVFSRAFLFLSYVCFVPDAIRLITRAISIVCDPRACLHSFSGMVGALRELNRGGCAARRAETAPLVLQTQKKNGSHSTTSTDQTLTGSVGASSPHQETKLADGTEVERFLFDRKAILDSPLSSHASEMHDVDEEMRLPLAQDSRLDKLMQPYVRFSKAHPVFTTTLSYVYITVSRGLLPFAFAVLYIAVAIYSGSCRKMYKNVCLAHGIKGAIFFWYGVLSFSRYLGAFGEYGWAWNKRPTLENSMHSTAARWRRNMPSAEFIECFVIFLYGATNTWMERFGAKSGDPYTVKQIQHISIAVMFWFVGLVGMGMESVRVRTLLSRAIVRTHPSALPAQDGDELRAQTPPPSYVASFNPFPALVIGVTGVAMAAHHQDYVYEVQVHMLWGEMLAAFGLLRCLTYFILWLRPPTSVLPSRPPTEALGSFALCCGGLLFILSNEEVSFAAMRADYGDFMAMLNLAVAVVALVFFWIFIVMVVKAWAHAHEFTSTKSGALHAYTQKSRVRATNRAHPWLQEQQFVLSDPAMEASHPPC
;
A
#
# COMPACT_ATOMS: atom_id res chain seq x y z
N MET A 1 -4.27 -33.93 -77.61
CA MET A 1 -5.36 -34.21 -78.56
C MET A 1 -6.56 -34.71 -77.77
N PRO A 2 -7.81 -34.31 -78.07
CA PRO A 2 -8.28 -33.46 -79.20
C PRO A 2 -7.64 -32.04 -79.15
N VAL A 3 -7.36 -31.31 -80.25
CA VAL A 3 -8.18 -30.86 -81.41
C VAL A 3 -9.22 -29.82 -80.94
N VAL A 4 -8.94 -28.51 -80.91
CA VAL A 4 -8.61 -27.52 -81.98
C VAL A 4 -9.86 -27.02 -82.71
N GLU A 5 -10.12 -25.71 -82.58
CA GLU A 5 -10.70 -24.88 -83.64
C GLU A 5 -10.07 -23.47 -83.56
N GLU A 6 -9.88 -22.82 -84.70
CA GLU A 6 -8.92 -21.71 -84.89
C GLU A 6 -9.52 -20.62 -85.78
N SER A 7 -9.46 -19.34 -85.35
CA SER A 7 -9.53 -18.11 -86.18
C SER A 7 -9.64 -16.88 -85.26
N ALA A 8 -9.13 -15.68 -85.59
CA ALA A 8 -8.09 -15.31 -86.56
C ALA A 8 -7.43 -13.99 -86.08
N LEU A 9 -6.15 -13.79 -86.42
CA LEU A 9 -5.43 -12.52 -86.23
C LEU A 9 -5.82 -11.47 -87.29
N PRO A 10 -5.54 -10.18 -87.01
CA PRO A 10 -4.48 -9.54 -87.81
C PRO A 10 -3.41 -8.83 -86.96
N HIS A 11 -2.23 -8.72 -87.54
CA HIS A 11 -1.04 -8.02 -87.02
C HIS A 11 -1.23 -6.49 -86.94
N THR A 12 -0.58 -5.81 -85.99
CA THR A 12 0.62 -4.97 -86.26
C THR A 12 1.32 -4.47 -84.98
N ASN A 13 2.60 -4.84 -84.84
CA ASN A 13 3.78 -4.12 -84.32
C ASN A 13 3.76 -3.21 -83.05
N ASP A 14 4.80 -3.47 -82.23
CA ASP A 14 5.67 -2.54 -81.49
C ASP A 14 5.11 -1.56 -80.43
N ALA A 15 5.32 -1.90 -79.14
CA ALA A 15 5.95 -0.97 -78.18
C ALA A 15 6.56 -1.69 -76.96
N LYS A 16 7.76 -1.26 -76.58
CA LYS A 16 8.56 -1.73 -75.43
C LYS A 16 7.85 -1.53 -74.08
N HIS A 17 8.13 -2.40 -73.11
CA HIS A 17 8.00 -2.07 -71.68
C HIS A 17 8.87 -0.85 -71.31
N PRO A 18 8.35 0.01 -70.43
CA PRO A 18 9.15 0.56 -69.34
C PRO A 18 8.49 0.33 -67.97
N MET A 19 9.29 0.47 -66.92
CA MET A 19 8.82 0.52 -65.53
C MET A 19 7.94 1.77 -65.35
N ALA A 20 6.82 1.65 -64.64
CA ALA A 20 5.99 2.81 -64.29
C ALA A 20 6.56 3.51 -63.05
N ASP A 21 6.70 4.83 -63.13
CA ASP A 21 7.46 5.63 -62.17
C ASP A 21 6.79 5.79 -60.79
N LEU A 22 7.60 5.69 -59.72
CA LEU A 22 7.33 6.42 -58.48
C LEU A 22 7.59 7.92 -58.74
N PRO A 23 6.84 8.85 -58.11
CA PRO A 23 7.06 10.28 -58.32
C PRO A 23 8.47 10.68 -57.88
N LEU A 24 9.19 11.38 -58.76
CA LEU A 24 10.51 11.93 -58.45
C LEU A 24 10.41 12.90 -57.26
N PHE A 25 11.34 12.75 -56.32
CA PHE A 25 11.56 13.74 -55.26
C PHE A 25 12.02 15.06 -55.87
N CYS A 26 11.46 16.18 -55.40
CA CYS A 26 11.88 17.52 -55.83
C CYS A 26 13.37 17.74 -55.50
N THR A 27 14.22 17.76 -56.52
CA THR A 27 15.63 18.13 -56.38
C THR A 27 15.74 19.63 -56.16
N VAL A 28 16.24 20.05 -55.00
CA VAL A 28 16.58 21.46 -54.75
C VAL A 28 17.64 21.90 -55.76
N PRO A 29 17.47 23.01 -56.49
CA PRO A 29 18.45 23.44 -57.47
C PRO A 29 19.74 23.86 -56.77
N THR A 30 20.87 23.31 -57.24
CA THR A 30 22.19 23.87 -56.95
C THR A 30 22.36 25.22 -57.64
N GLU A 31 23.27 26.06 -57.14
CA GLU A 31 23.43 27.48 -57.50
C GLU A 31 23.72 27.77 -58.99
N ALA A 32 23.91 26.75 -59.83
CA ALA A 32 24.19 26.89 -61.26
C ALA A 32 22.97 27.30 -62.13
N HIS A 33 21.74 27.21 -61.62
CA HIS A 33 20.51 27.42 -62.43
C HIS A 33 19.86 28.82 -62.31
N ALA A 34 20.48 29.77 -61.61
CA ALA A 34 19.83 31.04 -61.25
C ALA A 34 19.74 32.12 -62.35
N VAL A 35 20.22 31.87 -63.58
CA VAL A 35 20.49 32.95 -64.56
C VAL A 35 19.57 32.95 -65.80
N THR A 36 18.84 31.87 -66.12
CA THR A 36 18.14 31.76 -67.42
C THR A 36 16.76 31.08 -67.36
N SER A 37 15.78 31.73 -66.72
CA SER A 37 14.39 31.80 -67.26
C SER A 37 13.46 32.67 -66.40
N ASN A 38 12.85 33.69 -67.01
CA ASN A 38 11.59 34.27 -66.52
C ASN A 38 10.47 33.27 -66.81
N ALA A 39 10.10 32.44 -65.84
CA ALA A 39 8.95 31.54 -65.94
C ALA A 39 8.28 31.35 -64.57
N THR A 40 7.15 32.03 -64.36
CA THR A 40 6.37 32.08 -63.11
C THR A 40 5.55 30.81 -62.81
N ASN A 41 6.03 29.64 -63.24
CA ASN A 41 5.30 28.36 -63.16
C ASN A 41 5.93 27.32 -62.20
N THR A 42 6.97 27.69 -61.44
CA THR A 42 7.61 26.80 -60.45
C THR A 42 6.90 26.75 -59.08
N THR A 43 5.81 27.51 -58.91
CA THR A 43 4.99 27.49 -57.67
C THR A 43 3.84 26.48 -57.71
N SER A 44 3.38 26.04 -58.89
CA SER A 44 2.30 25.05 -59.02
C SER A 44 2.75 23.60 -58.83
N GLU A 45 4.03 23.28 -59.03
CA GLU A 45 4.58 21.95 -58.78
C GLU A 45 5.05 21.75 -57.32
N CYS A 46 5.16 22.84 -56.54
CA CYS A 46 5.39 22.78 -55.09
C CYS A 46 4.10 22.58 -54.26
N ILE A 47 2.98 22.19 -54.87
CA ILE A 47 1.74 21.76 -54.19
C ILE A 47 1.88 20.29 -53.71
N ALA A 48 3.00 20.00 -53.04
CA ALA A 48 3.31 18.70 -52.45
C ALA A 48 3.06 18.65 -50.92
N MET A 49 2.61 19.77 -50.32
CA MET A 49 2.23 19.78 -48.90
C MET A 49 0.87 19.13 -48.64
N ASP A 50 -0.14 19.35 -49.49
CA ASP A 50 -1.50 18.82 -49.28
C ASP A 50 -1.55 17.28 -49.33
N THR A 51 -0.68 16.64 -50.11
CA THR A 51 -0.57 15.16 -50.15
C THR A 51 0.17 14.59 -48.93
N ILE A 52 0.98 15.39 -48.24
CA ILE A 52 1.64 15.04 -46.97
C ILE A 52 0.68 15.24 -45.79
N ASP A 53 -0.15 16.28 -45.83
CA ASP A 53 -1.12 16.60 -44.77
C ASP A 53 -2.46 15.85 -44.92
N LYS A 54 -2.73 15.21 -46.07
CA LYS A 54 -3.83 14.24 -46.23
C LYS A 54 -3.56 12.97 -45.41
N ILE A 55 -4.37 12.74 -44.39
CA ILE A 55 -4.29 11.54 -43.55
C ILE A 55 -4.71 10.30 -44.38
N ILE A 56 -3.80 9.34 -44.49
CA ILE A 56 -4.03 8.00 -45.05
C ILE A 56 -4.31 7.05 -43.88
N ALA A 57 -5.21 6.08 -44.08
CA ALA A 57 -5.46 5.05 -43.06
C ALA A 57 -4.25 4.11 -42.96
N ALA A 58 -3.95 3.61 -41.75
CA ALA A 58 -2.68 2.92 -41.50
C ALA A 58 -2.61 1.48 -42.05
N ASP A 59 -3.75 0.94 -42.48
CA ASP A 59 -3.91 -0.30 -43.23
C ASP A 59 -3.55 -0.16 -44.72
N THR A 60 -3.84 1.02 -45.29
CA THR A 60 -3.62 1.39 -46.69
C THR A 60 -2.32 2.19 -46.91
N ALA A 61 -1.63 2.56 -45.83
CA ALA A 61 -0.38 3.31 -45.88
C ALA A 61 0.85 2.40 -46.13
N ASP A 62 1.65 2.76 -47.12
CA ASP A 62 2.85 2.00 -47.50
C ASP A 62 3.90 1.85 -46.38
N LEU A 63 4.86 0.96 -46.64
CA LEU A 63 6.12 0.86 -45.89
C LEU A 63 7.05 2.10 -46.03
N ALA A 64 6.60 3.20 -46.63
CA ALA A 64 7.32 4.47 -46.68
C ALA A 64 7.33 5.18 -45.31
N LEU A 65 8.42 5.85 -44.96
CA LEU A 65 8.47 6.79 -43.84
C LEU A 65 7.86 8.12 -44.27
N ARG A 66 7.08 8.76 -43.39
CA ARG A 66 6.42 10.04 -43.68
C ARG A 66 6.63 11.01 -42.51
N PRO A 67 6.73 12.33 -42.73
CA PRO A 67 6.61 13.29 -41.63
C PRO A 67 5.17 13.29 -41.11
N SER A 68 4.97 13.56 -39.83
CA SER A 68 3.63 13.67 -39.24
C SER A 68 2.83 14.81 -39.89
N PRO A 69 1.52 14.62 -40.16
CA PRO A 69 0.66 15.70 -40.63
C PRO A 69 0.60 16.83 -39.61
N ASN A 70 0.30 18.05 -40.07
CA ASN A 70 0.22 19.24 -39.25
C ASN A 70 -1.08 19.27 -38.43
N LEU A 71 -1.16 18.41 -37.41
CA LEU A 71 -2.25 18.38 -36.45
C LEU A 71 -2.28 19.71 -35.67
N THR A 72 -3.13 20.63 -36.09
CA THR A 72 -3.32 21.89 -35.37
C THR A 72 -3.78 21.58 -33.95
N SER A 73 -3.34 22.37 -32.97
CA SER A 73 -3.81 22.22 -31.58
C SER A 73 -5.34 22.35 -31.49
N VAL A 74 -5.96 23.11 -32.39
CA VAL A 74 -7.41 23.25 -32.51
C VAL A 74 -8.08 21.93 -32.90
N GLN A 75 -7.52 21.12 -33.80
CA GLN A 75 -8.05 19.79 -34.13
C GLN A 75 -7.88 18.78 -32.97
N MET A 76 -6.77 18.83 -32.23
CA MET A 76 -6.63 18.09 -30.97
C MET A 76 -7.57 18.58 -29.85
N HIS A 77 -8.08 19.82 -29.94
CA HIS A 77 -9.13 20.35 -29.06
C HIS A 77 -10.56 20.09 -29.58
N LEU A 78 -10.76 19.92 -30.90
CA LEU A 78 -12.04 19.48 -31.50
C LEU A 78 -12.40 18.06 -31.09
N GLY A 79 -11.42 17.20 -30.79
CA GLY A 79 -11.64 15.94 -30.08
C GLY A 79 -12.23 16.06 -28.65
N LYS A 80 -12.57 17.28 -28.20
CA LYS A 80 -13.35 17.56 -26.97
C LYS A 80 -14.77 18.10 -27.27
N SER A 81 -15.28 18.00 -28.50
CA SER A 81 -16.65 18.41 -28.84
C SER A 81 -17.68 17.42 -28.28
N HIS A 82 -17.84 17.43 -26.96
CA HIS A 82 -18.82 16.64 -26.22
C HIS A 82 -20.26 17.15 -26.45
N HIS A 83 -20.83 16.87 -27.63
CA HIS A 83 -22.25 17.06 -27.91
C HIS A 83 -22.83 15.90 -28.73
N HIS A 84 -23.66 15.09 -28.06
CA HIS A 84 -24.68 14.22 -28.65
C HIS A 84 -24.28 13.13 -29.66
N THR A 85 -22.99 12.88 -29.90
CA THR A 85 -22.55 11.69 -30.66
C THR A 85 -22.63 10.44 -29.79
N GLU A 86 -23.25 9.39 -30.30
CA GLU A 86 -23.26 8.06 -29.67
C GLU A 86 -21.82 7.51 -29.52
N PRO A 87 -21.52 6.73 -28.47
CA PRO A 87 -20.20 6.15 -28.27
C PRO A 87 -19.84 5.22 -29.45
N ALA A 88 -18.59 5.28 -29.90
CA ALA A 88 -18.16 4.51 -31.05
C ALA A 88 -18.20 3.00 -30.76
N VAL A 89 -18.89 2.26 -31.63
CA VAL A 89 -18.98 0.79 -31.60
C VAL A 89 -17.75 0.18 -32.29
N GLU A 90 -17.35 0.73 -33.44
CA GLU A 90 -16.20 0.25 -34.21
C GLU A 90 -14.92 1.03 -33.87
N PHE A 91 -13.80 0.31 -33.80
CA PHE A 91 -12.50 0.86 -33.45
C PHE A 91 -11.75 1.35 -34.70
N ASN A 92 -11.74 2.66 -34.93
CA ASN A 92 -11.06 3.28 -36.07
C ASN A 92 -9.71 3.90 -35.68
N GLU A 93 -8.60 3.26 -36.07
CA GLU A 93 -7.23 3.73 -35.80
C GLU A 93 -6.88 5.06 -36.49
N THR A 94 -7.54 5.41 -37.58
CA THR A 94 -7.29 6.68 -38.29
C THR A 94 -7.85 7.86 -37.50
N ASP A 95 -9.06 7.73 -36.98
CA ASP A 95 -9.67 8.74 -36.09
C ASP A 95 -8.91 8.82 -34.76
N LEU A 96 -8.53 7.67 -34.17
CA LEU A 96 -7.72 7.65 -32.95
C LEU A 96 -6.34 8.34 -33.15
N PHE A 97 -5.71 8.14 -34.31
CA PHE A 97 -4.48 8.84 -34.69
C PHE A 97 -4.68 10.36 -34.84
N ILE A 98 -5.80 10.81 -35.44
CA ILE A 98 -6.12 12.24 -35.54
C ILE A 98 -6.31 12.87 -34.15
N ARG A 99 -7.02 12.18 -33.25
CA ARG A 99 -7.33 12.68 -31.89
C ARG A 99 -6.14 12.65 -30.94
N LYS A 100 -5.29 11.62 -31.01
CA LYS A 100 -4.26 11.33 -29.97
C LYS A 100 -2.83 11.19 -30.50
N GLY A 101 -2.63 11.11 -31.82
CA GLY A 101 -1.33 10.99 -32.49
C GLY A 101 -0.70 9.60 -32.47
N ALA A 102 0.43 9.44 -33.15
CA ALA A 102 1.15 8.16 -33.26
C ALA A 102 1.63 7.62 -31.90
N VAL A 103 1.60 6.29 -31.77
CA VAL A 103 2.04 5.58 -30.56
C VAL A 103 3.57 5.35 -30.63
N PRO A 104 4.35 5.77 -29.61
CA PRO A 104 5.79 5.56 -29.59
C PRO A 104 6.17 4.11 -29.25
N LEU A 105 7.45 3.77 -29.41
CA LEU A 105 8.01 2.48 -28.99
C LEU A 105 8.02 2.32 -27.45
N SER A 106 7.63 1.15 -26.96
CA SER A 106 7.63 0.77 -25.54
C SER A 106 8.78 -0.19 -25.17
N TYR A 107 9.08 -0.31 -23.87
CA TYR A 107 10.06 -1.30 -23.39
C TYR A 107 9.52 -2.74 -23.54
N VAL A 108 8.20 -2.94 -23.43
CA VAL A 108 7.56 -4.23 -23.76
C VAL A 108 7.86 -4.64 -25.19
N GLU A 109 7.58 -3.79 -26.18
CA GLU A 109 7.85 -4.07 -27.60
C GLU A 109 9.36 -4.28 -27.86
N TRP A 110 10.22 -3.54 -27.17
CA TRP A 110 11.67 -3.72 -27.23
C TRP A 110 12.15 -5.05 -26.65
N ASP A 111 11.70 -5.48 -25.48
CA ASP A 111 12.17 -6.73 -24.87
C ASP A 111 11.57 -7.98 -25.57
N PHE A 112 10.33 -7.90 -26.05
CA PHE A 112 9.63 -8.99 -26.74
C PHE A 112 9.89 -9.08 -28.25
N ALA A 113 10.68 -8.16 -28.83
CA ALA A 113 10.92 -8.09 -30.28
C ALA A 113 9.65 -7.93 -31.14
N ALA A 114 8.58 -7.37 -30.57
CA ALA A 114 7.26 -7.31 -31.17
C ALA A 114 6.93 -5.90 -31.71
N GLY A 115 6.10 -5.86 -32.76
CA GLY A 115 5.62 -4.60 -33.36
C GLY A 115 6.76 -3.65 -33.73
N ALA A 116 6.72 -2.42 -33.20
CA ALA A 116 7.76 -1.42 -33.47
C ALA A 116 9.17 -1.82 -32.97
N GLY A 117 9.29 -2.78 -32.05
CA GLY A 117 10.56 -3.32 -31.55
C GLY A 117 11.12 -4.49 -32.38
N ALA A 118 10.41 -4.94 -33.42
CA ALA A 118 10.93 -5.94 -34.35
C ALA A 118 12.02 -5.34 -35.26
N LEU A 119 13.03 -6.14 -35.61
CA LEU A 119 14.21 -5.68 -36.34
C LEU A 119 13.90 -4.94 -37.66
N PRO A 120 12.94 -5.36 -38.51
CA PRO A 120 12.61 -4.63 -39.74
C PRO A 120 12.08 -3.21 -39.49
N HIS A 121 11.27 -3.03 -38.44
CA HIS A 121 10.74 -1.72 -38.07
C HIS A 121 11.83 -0.82 -37.46
N LEU A 122 12.70 -1.38 -36.61
CA LEU A 122 13.84 -0.64 -36.06
C LEU A 122 14.78 -0.14 -37.18
N ARG A 123 15.15 -0.99 -38.15
CA ARG A 123 15.93 -0.58 -39.33
C ARG A 123 15.26 0.55 -40.10
N ARG A 124 13.94 0.44 -40.35
CA ARG A 124 13.16 1.47 -41.05
C ARG A 124 13.26 2.81 -40.31
N PHE A 125 12.89 2.88 -39.03
CA PHE A 125 12.94 4.13 -38.25
C PHE A 125 14.37 4.68 -38.01
N ALA A 126 15.39 3.81 -38.06
CA ALA A 126 16.80 4.16 -37.93
C ALA A 126 17.54 4.35 -39.28
N SER A 127 16.84 4.34 -40.42
CA SER A 127 17.45 4.50 -41.75
C SER A 127 17.88 5.95 -42.05
N GLN A 128 18.78 6.12 -43.02
CA GLN A 128 19.19 7.45 -43.52
C GLN A 128 18.01 8.25 -44.11
N GLN A 129 17.00 7.57 -44.67
CA GLN A 129 15.76 8.22 -45.13
C GLN A 129 15.02 8.93 -43.97
N ALA A 130 15.06 8.36 -42.77
CA ALA A 130 14.48 8.98 -41.59
C ALA A 130 15.26 10.26 -41.18
N ASP A 131 16.57 10.33 -41.43
CA ASP A 131 17.38 11.53 -41.21
C ASP A 131 17.03 12.63 -42.21
N GLN A 132 16.90 12.28 -43.50
CA GLN A 132 16.49 13.21 -44.55
C GLN A 132 15.12 13.84 -44.24
N ILE A 133 14.11 13.02 -43.91
CA ILE A 133 12.76 13.52 -43.57
C ILE A 133 12.80 14.46 -42.34
N ALA A 134 13.59 14.12 -41.32
CA ALA A 134 13.74 14.94 -40.13
C ALA A 134 14.51 16.26 -40.40
N ALA A 135 15.49 16.24 -41.30
CA ALA A 135 16.24 17.42 -41.72
C ALA A 135 15.37 18.38 -42.56
N THR A 136 14.53 17.85 -43.46
CA THR A 136 13.57 18.65 -44.23
C THR A 136 12.46 19.21 -43.35
N TRP A 137 11.99 18.45 -42.35
CA TRP A 137 10.85 18.82 -41.50
C TRP A 137 11.20 18.80 -39.99
N PRO A 138 12.07 19.70 -39.49
CA PRO A 138 12.58 19.64 -38.11
C PRO A 138 11.53 19.86 -37.00
N LYS A 139 10.30 20.25 -37.37
CA LYS A 139 9.15 20.40 -36.46
C LYS A 139 8.12 19.26 -36.55
N ARG A 140 8.26 18.33 -37.52
CA ARG A 140 7.37 17.18 -37.72
C ARG A 140 8.15 15.92 -37.38
N THR A 141 7.51 14.93 -36.75
CA THR A 141 8.19 13.66 -36.42
C THR A 141 8.08 12.65 -37.55
N VAL A 142 9.07 11.78 -37.68
CA VAL A 142 9.00 10.66 -38.61
C VAL A 142 8.03 9.61 -38.06
N ILE A 143 6.98 9.31 -38.82
CA ILE A 143 5.97 8.29 -38.53
C ILE A 143 5.93 7.25 -39.65
N ALA A 144 5.41 6.08 -39.32
CA ALA A 144 5.21 4.98 -40.25
C ALA A 144 4.07 4.07 -39.79
N ALA A 145 3.35 3.49 -40.74
CA ALA A 145 2.41 2.41 -40.46
C ALA A 145 3.16 1.12 -40.07
N ALA A 146 2.72 0.48 -38.99
CA ALA A 146 3.19 -0.82 -38.53
C ALA A 146 2.03 -1.49 -37.76
N ASN A 147 1.78 -2.79 -37.98
CA ASN A 147 0.68 -3.54 -37.36
C ASN A 147 -0.71 -2.86 -37.49
N GLY A 148 -1.01 -2.21 -38.61
CA GLY A 148 -2.33 -1.61 -38.87
C GLY A 148 -2.61 -0.25 -38.19
N TYR A 149 -1.63 0.36 -37.52
CA TYR A 149 -1.76 1.71 -36.93
C TYR A 149 -0.49 2.57 -37.13
N TRP A 150 -0.57 3.85 -36.78
CA TRP A 150 0.54 4.80 -36.90
C TRP A 150 1.52 4.74 -35.71
N ARG A 151 2.80 4.48 -36.00
CA ARG A 151 3.90 4.39 -35.01
C ARG A 151 4.99 5.43 -35.19
N SER A 152 5.69 5.71 -34.10
CA SER A 152 6.90 6.54 -34.03
C SER A 152 7.97 5.87 -33.14
N LEU A 153 9.26 6.18 -33.36
CA LEU A 153 10.36 5.63 -32.53
C LEU A 153 10.39 6.28 -31.14
N ALA A 154 10.27 7.60 -31.08
CA ALA A 154 10.22 8.40 -29.85
C ALA A 154 8.96 9.28 -29.77
N ASP A 155 8.79 10.00 -28.66
CA ASP A 155 7.68 10.92 -28.43
C ASP A 155 7.77 12.18 -29.30
N LEU A 156 6.61 12.68 -29.73
CA LEU A 156 6.47 13.80 -30.67
C LEU A 156 6.84 15.16 -30.07
N HIS A 157 6.82 15.31 -28.75
CA HIS A 157 7.08 16.61 -28.09
C HIS A 157 8.55 16.83 -27.67
N TYR A 158 9.44 15.85 -27.88
CA TYR A 158 10.85 15.96 -27.48
C TYR A 158 11.83 15.75 -28.65
N PRO A 159 11.84 16.64 -29.67
CA PRO A 159 12.61 16.43 -30.91
C PRO A 159 14.12 16.29 -30.71
N ARG A 160 14.72 16.97 -29.71
CA ARG A 160 16.15 16.83 -29.37
C ARG A 160 16.55 15.46 -28.80
N GLN A 161 15.58 14.65 -28.38
CA GLN A 161 15.83 13.31 -27.80
C GLN A 161 15.67 12.21 -28.86
N TRP A 162 14.86 12.47 -29.90
CA TRP A 162 14.66 11.54 -31.02
C TRP A 162 15.96 11.21 -31.76
N THR A 163 16.82 12.20 -32.05
CA THR A 163 18.08 11.98 -32.76
C THR A 163 19.03 11.08 -31.97
N SER A 164 19.23 11.38 -30.68
CA SER A 164 20.07 10.58 -29.79
C SER A 164 19.54 9.15 -29.62
N LEU A 165 18.21 8.95 -29.49
CA LEU A 165 17.63 7.62 -29.43
C LEU A 165 17.79 6.85 -30.76
N ARG A 166 17.65 7.53 -31.90
CA ARG A 166 17.89 6.91 -33.21
C ARG A 166 19.34 6.49 -33.38
N GLU A 167 20.29 7.33 -32.99
CA GLU A 167 21.73 7.02 -33.05
C GLU A 167 22.08 5.82 -32.16
N ASP A 168 21.55 5.76 -30.94
CA ASP A 168 21.70 4.61 -30.04
C ASP A 168 21.13 3.33 -30.67
N VAL A 169 19.90 3.36 -31.20
CA VAL A 169 19.30 2.22 -31.91
C VAL A 169 20.10 1.83 -33.16
N ARG A 170 20.58 2.78 -33.97
CA ARG A 170 21.42 2.55 -35.16
C ARG A 170 22.74 1.86 -34.77
N SER A 171 23.35 2.27 -33.66
CA SER A 171 24.58 1.63 -33.16
C SER A 171 24.34 0.17 -32.76
N ARG A 172 23.19 -0.13 -32.14
CA ARG A 172 22.84 -1.47 -31.62
C ARG A 172 22.45 -2.49 -32.69
N ILE A 173 22.00 -2.04 -33.87
CA ILE A 173 21.66 -2.92 -35.01
C ILE A 173 22.82 -3.18 -35.97
N GLY A 174 23.99 -2.55 -35.74
CA GLY A 174 25.17 -2.69 -36.60
C GLY A 174 25.26 -1.67 -37.75
N GLY A 175 24.72 -0.46 -37.58
CA GLY A 175 24.81 0.63 -38.57
C GLY A 175 23.83 0.50 -39.74
N ASP A 176 24.18 1.12 -40.88
CA ASP A 176 23.25 1.28 -42.01
C ASP A 176 22.92 -0.03 -42.76
N GLN A 177 23.79 -1.04 -42.69
CA GLN A 177 23.50 -2.39 -43.21
C GLN A 177 22.72 -3.26 -42.18
N GLY A 178 22.29 -2.68 -41.07
CA GLY A 178 22.11 -3.30 -39.76
C GLY A 178 21.42 -4.66 -39.72
N ASN A 179 22.19 -5.73 -39.93
CA ASN A 179 21.70 -7.12 -39.92
C ASN A 179 21.72 -7.78 -38.54
N GLN A 180 22.23 -7.10 -37.52
CA GLN A 180 22.38 -7.65 -36.17
C GLN A 180 21.14 -7.38 -35.31
N GLU A 181 20.67 -8.38 -34.57
CA GLU A 181 19.66 -8.14 -33.55
C GLU A 181 20.26 -7.39 -32.35
N PRO A 182 19.57 -6.35 -31.83
CA PRO A 182 20.02 -5.66 -30.62
C PRO A 182 19.91 -6.59 -29.41
N SER A 183 20.80 -6.42 -28.43
CA SER A 183 20.68 -7.17 -27.17
C SER A 183 19.43 -6.74 -26.38
N ARG A 184 18.63 -7.74 -25.98
CA ARG A 184 17.38 -7.58 -25.23
C ARG A 184 17.51 -8.28 -23.87
N TYR A 185 16.88 -7.75 -22.83
CA TYR A 185 17.14 -8.16 -21.44
C TYR A 185 15.86 -8.50 -20.67
N LEU A 186 14.88 -9.11 -21.35
CA LEU A 186 13.59 -9.54 -20.80
C LEU A 186 13.72 -10.28 -19.46
N ASN A 187 14.62 -11.27 -19.38
CA ASN A 187 14.83 -12.05 -18.15
C ASN A 187 15.29 -11.18 -16.96
N LEU A 188 16.09 -10.14 -17.22
CA LEU A 188 16.52 -9.19 -16.20
C LEU A 188 15.38 -8.26 -15.78
N ALA A 189 14.56 -7.79 -16.72
CA ALA A 189 13.35 -7.00 -16.42
C ALA A 189 12.36 -7.77 -15.55
N VAL A 190 12.04 -9.02 -15.93
CA VAL A 190 11.15 -9.92 -15.17
C VAL A 190 11.72 -10.22 -13.79
N PHE A 191 13.03 -10.53 -13.69
CA PHE A 191 13.69 -10.75 -12.40
C PHE A 191 13.57 -9.54 -11.48
N VAL A 192 13.86 -8.33 -11.97
CA VAL A 192 13.73 -7.08 -11.20
C VAL A 192 12.29 -6.84 -10.74
N ALA A 193 11.31 -7.05 -11.63
CA ALA A 193 9.89 -6.86 -11.31
C ALA A 193 9.43 -7.83 -10.22
N VAL A 194 9.71 -9.13 -10.36
CA VAL A 194 9.39 -10.16 -9.36
C VAL A 194 10.08 -9.86 -8.03
N GLN A 195 11.38 -9.51 -8.07
CA GLN A 195 12.15 -9.24 -6.87
C GLN A 195 11.63 -8.00 -6.11
N PHE A 196 11.25 -6.94 -6.82
CA PHE A 196 10.62 -5.76 -6.23
C PHE A 196 9.25 -6.09 -5.63
N ILE A 197 8.42 -6.87 -6.33
CA ILE A 197 7.10 -7.28 -5.82
C ILE A 197 7.23 -8.11 -4.54
N VAL A 198 8.13 -9.09 -4.51
CA VAL A 198 8.40 -9.91 -3.32
C VAL A 198 8.92 -9.05 -2.16
N ALA A 199 9.85 -8.12 -2.41
CA ALA A 199 10.35 -7.22 -1.37
C ALA A 199 9.23 -6.33 -0.79
N CYS A 200 8.46 -5.67 -1.65
CA CYS A 200 7.53 -4.60 -1.25
C CYS A 200 6.15 -5.09 -0.81
N PHE A 201 5.63 -6.19 -1.38
CA PHE A 201 4.28 -6.67 -1.09
C PHE A 201 4.23 -7.98 -0.30
N MET A 202 5.33 -8.75 -0.25
CA MET A 202 5.41 -9.96 0.60
C MET A 202 6.22 -9.68 1.87
N LEU A 203 7.49 -9.29 1.75
CA LEU A 203 8.41 -9.15 2.89
C LEU A 203 8.11 -7.92 3.76
N LEU A 204 7.83 -6.76 3.15
CA LEU A 204 7.56 -5.52 3.89
C LEU A 204 6.29 -5.61 4.79
N PRO A 205 5.13 -6.13 4.34
CA PRO A 205 3.98 -6.31 5.24
C PRO A 205 4.24 -7.27 6.41
N ILE A 206 4.99 -8.35 6.20
CA ILE A 206 5.43 -9.26 7.27
C ILE A 206 6.31 -8.50 8.27
N LEU A 207 7.33 -7.76 7.78
CA LEU A 207 8.22 -6.96 8.62
C LEU A 207 7.46 -5.94 9.47
N LEU A 208 6.55 -5.18 8.87
CA LEU A 208 5.70 -4.21 9.58
C LEU A 208 4.79 -4.88 10.62
N CYS A 209 4.29 -6.09 10.34
CA CYS A 209 3.50 -6.86 11.29
C CYS A 209 4.33 -7.37 12.48
N LEU A 210 5.52 -7.94 12.23
CA LEU A 210 6.47 -8.37 13.26
C LEU A 210 6.93 -7.18 14.13
N GLN A 211 7.17 -6.01 13.52
CA GLN A 211 7.44 -4.76 14.24
C GLN A 211 6.26 -4.35 15.12
N SER A 212 5.02 -4.43 14.62
CA SER A 212 3.82 -4.13 15.40
C SER A 212 3.60 -5.11 16.57
N ALA A 213 4.04 -6.36 16.42
CA ALA A 213 4.05 -7.38 17.46
C ALA A 213 5.26 -7.29 18.41
N SER A 214 6.22 -6.39 18.14
CA SER A 214 7.50 -6.26 18.86
C SER A 214 8.33 -7.56 18.93
N SER A 215 8.24 -8.41 17.90
CA SER A 215 8.85 -9.74 17.89
C SER A 215 10.39 -9.73 17.80
N SER A 216 11.03 -10.77 18.36
CA SER A 216 12.48 -10.98 18.24
C SER A 216 12.97 -11.17 16.80
N LEU A 217 12.08 -11.56 15.87
CA LEU A 217 12.37 -11.82 14.46
C LEU A 217 12.58 -10.55 13.61
N VAL A 218 12.24 -9.37 14.12
CA VAL A 218 12.32 -8.09 13.38
C VAL A 218 13.70 -7.81 12.75
N PRO A 219 14.85 -7.98 13.45
CA PRO A 219 16.17 -7.72 12.86
C PRO A 219 16.50 -8.61 11.66
N LEU A 220 16.03 -9.87 11.69
CA LEU A 220 16.22 -10.82 10.59
C LEU A 220 15.34 -10.46 9.39
N ALA A 221 14.05 -10.21 9.63
CA ALA A 221 13.12 -9.79 8.58
C ALA A 221 13.56 -8.46 7.93
N ALA A 222 14.08 -7.52 8.72
CA ALA A 222 14.64 -6.26 8.24
C ALA A 222 15.87 -6.48 7.34
N ALA A 223 16.81 -7.34 7.76
CA ALA A 223 17.99 -7.65 6.96
C ALA A 223 17.65 -8.33 5.62
N VAL A 224 16.72 -9.29 5.62
CA VAL A 224 16.26 -9.98 4.40
C VAL A 224 15.53 -9.01 3.46
N TYR A 225 14.61 -8.19 3.98
CA TYR A 225 13.94 -7.14 3.21
C TYR A 225 14.94 -6.18 2.56
N LEU A 226 15.91 -5.68 3.34
CA LEU A 226 16.93 -4.75 2.85
C LEU A 226 17.82 -5.39 1.77
N CYS A 227 18.24 -6.64 1.93
CA CYS A 227 19.00 -7.37 0.91
C CYS A 227 18.21 -7.53 -0.41
N MET A 228 16.92 -7.85 -0.32
CA MET A 228 16.06 -8.03 -1.50
C MET A 228 15.75 -6.71 -2.23
N ILE A 229 15.42 -5.63 -1.51
CA ILE A 229 15.13 -4.35 -2.17
C ILE A 229 16.40 -3.71 -2.77
N THR A 230 17.57 -3.90 -2.15
CA THR A 230 18.83 -3.34 -2.66
C THR A 230 19.31 -4.02 -3.93
N SER A 231 19.25 -5.34 -3.98
CA SER A 231 19.55 -6.09 -5.19
C SER A 231 18.56 -5.78 -6.32
N ALA A 232 17.25 -5.68 -6.03
CA ALA A 232 16.26 -5.25 -7.02
C ALA A 232 16.57 -3.86 -7.61
N MET A 233 17.01 -2.90 -6.78
CA MET A 233 17.42 -1.56 -7.22
C MET A 233 18.74 -1.55 -8.01
N LEU A 234 19.68 -2.47 -7.70
CA LEU A 234 20.93 -2.62 -8.43
C LEU A 234 20.67 -3.21 -9.83
N PHE A 235 19.94 -4.32 -9.91
CA PHE A 235 19.60 -4.97 -11.17
C PHE A 235 18.66 -4.12 -12.04
N GLY A 236 17.73 -3.36 -11.43
CA GLY A 236 16.90 -2.40 -12.17
C GLY A 236 17.70 -1.28 -12.80
N ARG A 237 18.75 -0.78 -12.13
CA ARG A 237 19.70 0.18 -12.71
C ARG A 237 20.54 -0.43 -13.82
N LEU A 238 20.96 -1.69 -13.68
CA LEU A 238 21.68 -2.42 -14.72
C LEU A 238 20.80 -2.59 -15.97
N TYR A 239 19.54 -2.98 -15.81
CA TYR A 239 18.58 -3.08 -16.92
C TYR A 239 18.47 -1.74 -17.68
N PHE A 240 18.17 -0.63 -16.99
CA PHE A 240 18.04 0.67 -17.65
C PHE A 240 19.35 1.22 -18.24
N ALA A 241 20.52 0.75 -17.80
CA ALA A 241 21.81 1.10 -18.41
C ALA A 241 22.11 0.26 -19.67
N LEU A 242 21.52 -0.94 -19.77
CA LEU A 242 21.68 -1.84 -20.92
C LEU A 242 20.63 -1.59 -22.01
N SER A 243 19.41 -1.16 -21.66
CA SER A 243 18.33 -0.81 -22.59
C SER A 243 18.50 0.61 -23.17
N PRO A 244 18.01 0.89 -24.39
CA PRO A 244 17.89 2.26 -24.90
C PRO A 244 16.89 3.10 -24.09
N GLU A 245 17.04 4.44 -24.07
CA GLU A 245 16.13 5.33 -23.31
C GLU A 245 14.81 5.56 -24.06
N LEU A 246 13.86 4.63 -23.93
CA LEU A 246 12.56 4.66 -24.64
C LEU A 246 11.50 5.56 -23.97
N TYR A 247 11.75 6.04 -22.75
CA TYR A 247 10.84 6.91 -22.00
C TYR A 247 11.59 8.10 -21.34
N PRO A 248 12.06 9.08 -22.14
CA PRO A 248 12.55 10.36 -21.62
C PRO A 248 11.41 11.40 -21.59
N PRO A 249 11.34 12.30 -20.58
CA PRO A 249 12.01 12.24 -19.28
C PRO A 249 11.18 11.41 -18.26
N ASN A 250 11.70 10.27 -17.80
CA ASN A 250 11.07 9.50 -16.72
C ASN A 250 11.42 10.04 -15.31
N LYS A 251 10.59 9.69 -14.31
CA LYS A 251 10.82 9.99 -12.88
C LYS A 251 10.99 8.75 -12.00
N LEU A 252 10.85 7.54 -12.55
CA LEU A 252 10.97 6.27 -11.82
C LEU A 252 12.26 6.19 -11.01
N GLY A 253 13.40 6.49 -11.62
CA GLY A 253 14.69 6.47 -10.92
C GLY A 253 14.74 7.38 -9.69
N VAL A 254 14.02 8.52 -9.67
CA VAL A 254 13.95 9.41 -8.50
C VAL A 254 13.08 8.78 -7.41
N PHE A 255 11.89 8.31 -7.78
CA PHE A 255 10.93 7.68 -6.85
C PHE A 255 11.52 6.42 -6.21
N SER A 256 12.13 5.54 -6.99
CA SER A 256 12.75 4.30 -6.49
C SER A 256 13.94 4.55 -5.57
N ARG A 257 14.75 5.60 -5.84
CA ARG A 257 15.83 6.03 -4.92
C ARG A 257 15.28 6.61 -3.62
N ALA A 258 14.23 7.41 -3.68
CA ALA A 258 13.58 7.95 -2.50
C ALA A 258 12.96 6.83 -1.64
N PHE A 259 12.32 5.84 -2.27
CA PHE A 259 11.80 4.64 -1.62
C PHE A 259 12.91 3.82 -0.93
N LEU A 260 14.04 3.60 -1.61
CA LEU A 260 15.19 2.89 -1.04
C LEU A 260 15.80 3.65 0.16
N PHE A 261 16.01 4.95 0.02
CA PHE A 261 16.53 5.80 1.10
C PHE A 261 15.62 5.78 2.33
N LEU A 262 14.30 5.89 2.12
CA LEU A 262 13.32 5.87 3.20
C LEU A 262 13.24 4.49 3.87
N SER A 263 13.34 3.41 3.10
CA SER A 263 13.49 2.04 3.59
C SER A 263 14.76 1.86 4.43
N TYR A 264 15.88 2.43 4.00
CA TYR A 264 17.14 2.41 4.77
C TYR A 264 16.98 3.10 6.12
N VAL A 265 16.45 4.34 6.12
CA VAL A 265 16.22 5.12 7.35
C VAL A 265 15.31 4.37 8.34
N CYS A 266 14.31 3.65 7.85
CA CYS A 266 13.39 2.89 8.71
C CYS A 266 13.96 1.57 9.26
N PHE A 267 14.75 0.83 8.48
CA PHE A 267 15.04 -0.59 8.80
C PHE A 267 16.53 -0.92 9.00
N VAL A 268 17.46 -0.09 8.53
CA VAL A 268 18.90 -0.31 8.80
C VAL A 268 19.22 -0.33 10.31
N PRO A 269 18.61 0.52 11.17
CA PRO A 269 18.84 0.44 12.62
C PRO A 269 18.41 -0.90 13.25
N ASP A 270 17.37 -1.54 12.71
CA ASP A 270 16.94 -2.87 13.17
C ASP A 270 17.88 -3.97 12.65
N ALA A 271 18.33 -3.89 11.40
CA ALA A 271 19.29 -4.83 10.82
C ALA A 271 20.68 -4.75 11.48
N ILE A 272 21.16 -3.56 11.86
CA ILE A 272 22.41 -3.38 12.60
C ILE A 272 22.40 -4.17 13.92
N ARG A 273 21.26 -4.27 14.62
CA ARG A 273 21.16 -5.08 15.85
C ARG A 273 21.42 -6.57 15.60
N LEU A 274 21.09 -7.09 14.42
CA LEU A 274 21.44 -8.46 14.05
C LEU A 274 22.96 -8.60 13.87
N ILE A 275 23.58 -7.67 13.15
CA ILE A 275 25.02 -7.66 12.88
C ILE A 275 25.82 -7.54 14.19
N THR A 276 25.47 -6.63 15.10
CA THR A 276 26.17 -6.49 16.38
C THR A 276 26.07 -7.74 17.25
N ARG A 277 24.91 -8.43 17.22
CA ARG A 277 24.72 -9.71 17.93
C ARG A 277 25.53 -10.83 17.28
N ALA A 278 25.51 -10.95 15.96
CA ALA A 278 26.29 -11.94 15.22
C ALA A 278 27.80 -11.77 15.49
N ILE A 279 28.32 -10.54 15.41
CA ILE A 279 29.72 -10.23 15.76
C ILE A 279 30.02 -10.62 17.21
N SER A 280 29.12 -10.34 18.17
CA SER A 280 29.35 -10.69 19.58
C SER A 280 29.44 -12.20 19.83
N ILE A 281 28.80 -13.03 18.99
CA ILE A 281 28.85 -14.50 19.07
C ILE A 281 30.09 -15.05 18.35
N VAL A 282 30.43 -14.51 17.18
CA VAL A 282 31.61 -14.94 16.40
C VAL A 282 32.92 -14.53 17.09
N CYS A 283 32.92 -13.41 17.81
CA CYS A 283 34.08 -12.91 18.57
C CYS A 283 34.11 -13.40 20.03
N ASP A 284 33.21 -14.27 20.48
CA ASP A 284 33.30 -14.91 21.80
C ASP A 284 34.26 -16.11 21.71
N PRO A 285 35.44 -16.09 22.38
CA PRO A 285 36.43 -17.17 22.30
C PRO A 285 35.93 -18.51 22.86
N ARG A 286 34.74 -18.58 23.46
CA ARG A 286 34.10 -19.83 23.93
C ARG A 286 33.11 -20.42 22.92
N ALA A 287 32.73 -19.70 21.86
CA ALA A 287 31.77 -20.16 20.86
C ALA A 287 32.41 -21.09 19.82
N CYS A 288 32.45 -22.40 20.10
CA CYS A 288 32.97 -23.40 19.17
C CYS A 288 32.02 -23.59 17.96
N LEU A 289 32.14 -22.74 16.95
CA LEU A 289 31.34 -22.75 15.71
C LEU A 289 31.72 -23.88 14.72
N HIS A 290 32.62 -24.78 15.09
CA HIS A 290 33.15 -25.85 14.22
C HIS A 290 32.15 -26.99 13.90
N SER A 291 30.95 -26.99 14.47
CA SER A 291 29.91 -28.01 14.24
C SER A 291 28.61 -27.38 13.76
N PHE A 292 27.92 -28.05 12.83
CA PHE A 292 26.60 -27.66 12.34
C PHE A 292 25.58 -27.48 13.48
N SER A 293 25.66 -28.32 14.53
CA SER A 293 24.83 -28.17 15.73
C SER A 293 25.16 -26.89 16.53
N GLY A 294 26.41 -26.44 16.52
CA GLY A 294 26.84 -25.17 17.13
C GLY A 294 26.32 -23.96 16.35
N MET A 295 26.37 -24.02 15.02
CA MET A 295 25.78 -22.99 14.14
C MET A 295 24.25 -22.89 14.30
N VAL A 296 23.55 -24.03 14.35
CA VAL A 296 22.10 -24.07 14.64
C VAL A 296 21.80 -23.57 16.07
N GLY A 297 22.67 -23.87 17.04
CA GLY A 297 22.59 -23.32 18.40
C GLY A 297 22.72 -21.79 18.43
N ALA A 298 23.73 -21.24 17.75
CA ALA A 298 23.96 -19.80 17.63
C ALA A 298 22.77 -19.07 16.95
N LEU A 299 22.21 -19.66 15.89
CA LEU A 299 20.99 -19.15 15.23
C LEU A 299 19.78 -19.16 16.17
N ARG A 300 19.63 -20.21 17.00
CA ARG A 300 18.56 -20.33 17.99
C ARG A 300 18.72 -19.30 19.12
N GLU A 301 19.95 -18.97 19.50
CA GLU A 301 20.23 -17.99 20.56
C GLU A 301 20.13 -16.53 20.09
N LEU A 302 20.56 -16.23 18.85
CA LEU A 302 20.26 -14.97 18.14
C LEU A 302 18.75 -14.66 18.13
N ASN A 303 17.93 -15.70 18.01
CA ASN A 303 16.47 -15.61 17.98
C ASN A 303 15.85 -15.47 19.40
N ARG A 304 16.49 -16.05 20.44
CA ARG A 304 16.01 -16.01 21.85
C ARG A 304 16.37 -14.74 22.62
N GLY A 305 17.52 -14.14 22.35
CA GLY A 305 18.05 -12.96 23.07
C GLY A 305 17.21 -11.67 23.00
N GLY A 306 16.02 -11.67 22.39
CA GLY A 306 15.08 -10.55 22.42
C GLY A 306 14.28 -10.41 23.72
N CYS A 307 14.02 -11.53 24.43
CA CYS A 307 12.96 -11.56 25.44
C CYS A 307 13.39 -11.08 26.84
N ALA A 308 14.68 -11.16 27.19
CA ALA A 308 15.19 -10.82 28.52
C ALA A 308 15.49 -9.31 28.70
N ALA A 309 16.22 -8.71 27.76
CA ALA A 309 16.82 -7.39 27.93
C ALA A 309 15.80 -6.25 28.16
N ARG A 310 14.60 -6.31 27.55
CA ARG A 310 13.61 -5.23 27.66
C ARG A 310 12.74 -5.28 28.93
N ARG A 311 13.03 -6.15 29.92
CA ARG A 311 12.23 -6.24 31.17
C ARG A 311 12.94 -5.90 32.48
N ALA A 312 14.27 -5.82 32.52
CA ALA A 312 15.02 -5.45 33.72
C ALA A 312 14.68 -4.05 34.30
N GLU A 313 14.22 -3.10 33.49
CA GLU A 313 14.00 -1.70 33.93
C GLU A 313 12.64 -1.35 34.56
N THR A 314 11.59 -2.20 34.51
CA THR A 314 10.34 -1.92 35.26
C THR A 314 9.63 -3.18 35.73
N ALA A 315 9.76 -3.47 37.02
CA ALA A 315 8.88 -4.33 37.80
C ALA A 315 8.69 -3.70 39.18
N PRO A 316 7.48 -3.21 39.54
CA PRO A 316 7.21 -2.78 40.91
C PRO A 316 7.13 -4.01 41.81
N LEU A 317 7.89 -4.01 42.91
CA LEU A 317 7.77 -5.01 43.96
C LEU A 317 6.47 -4.74 44.74
N VAL A 318 5.44 -5.55 44.48
CA VAL A 318 4.29 -5.65 45.38
C VAL A 318 4.75 -6.39 46.64
N LEU A 319 5.13 -5.64 47.67
CA LEU A 319 5.26 -6.20 49.02
C LEU A 319 3.87 -6.53 49.55
N GLN A 320 3.54 -7.81 49.58
CA GLN A 320 2.51 -8.30 50.50
C GLN A 320 3.07 -8.26 51.93
N THR A 321 2.73 -7.22 52.67
CA THR A 321 3.07 -7.10 54.09
C THR A 321 2.18 -8.02 54.93
N GLN A 322 2.42 -9.33 54.87
CA GLN A 322 1.77 -10.29 55.75
C GLN A 322 2.40 -10.22 57.16
N LYS A 323 1.91 -9.29 57.99
CA LYS A 323 2.27 -9.19 59.41
C LYS A 323 1.78 -10.43 60.16
N LYS A 324 2.68 -11.17 60.81
CA LYS A 324 2.38 -12.22 61.78
C LYS A 324 3.31 -12.10 62.99
N ASN A 325 2.84 -12.59 64.13
CA ASN A 325 3.42 -12.46 65.49
C ASN A 325 3.19 -11.04 66.08
N GLY A 326 2.55 -10.83 67.22
CA GLY A 326 1.80 -11.73 68.10
C GLY A 326 2.47 -11.98 69.45
N SER A 327 1.95 -11.36 70.52
CA SER A 327 2.10 -11.80 71.93
C SER A 327 1.29 -10.89 72.89
N HIS A 328 0.53 -11.50 73.82
CA HIS A 328 0.08 -10.99 75.14
C HIS A 328 -0.67 -9.62 75.25
N SER A 329 -1.61 -9.39 76.19
CA SER A 329 -2.34 -10.24 77.17
C SER A 329 -3.46 -9.41 77.84
N THR A 330 -4.49 -10.07 78.41
CA THR A 330 -5.56 -9.49 79.28
C THR A 330 -6.50 -8.47 78.59
N THR A 331 -7.79 -8.35 78.90
CA THR A 331 -8.57 -8.63 80.13
C THR A 331 -9.98 -9.22 79.83
N SER A 332 -10.72 -9.54 80.89
CA SER A 332 -12.14 -9.99 80.92
C SER A 332 -13.14 -8.85 80.53
N THR A 333 -14.49 -9.00 80.48
CA THR A 333 -15.45 -9.98 81.06
C THR A 333 -16.81 -9.95 80.31
N ASP A 334 -17.66 -10.98 80.49
CA ASP A 334 -19.14 -11.01 80.49
C ASP A 334 -20.00 -10.69 79.22
N GLN A 335 -20.84 -11.65 78.76
CA GLN A 335 -22.34 -11.78 78.92
C GLN A 335 -23.17 -10.89 77.93
N THR A 336 -24.35 -11.21 77.37
CA THR A 336 -25.33 -12.33 77.50
C THR A 336 -26.28 -12.38 76.25
N LEU A 337 -26.59 -13.58 75.75
CA LEU A 337 -27.92 -14.19 75.45
C LEU A 337 -29.15 -13.43 74.84
N THR A 338 -29.88 -14.15 73.95
CA THR A 338 -31.26 -13.93 73.38
C THR A 338 -31.43 -12.80 72.33
N GLY A 339 -32.35 -12.84 71.34
CA GLY A 339 -33.19 -13.93 70.78
C GLY A 339 -34.36 -13.45 69.89
N SER A 340 -34.47 -13.94 68.63
CA SER A 340 -35.63 -13.82 67.68
C SER A 340 -36.00 -12.37 67.20
N VAL A 341 -36.88 -12.07 66.22
CA VAL A 341 -37.85 -12.78 65.33
C VAL A 341 -37.69 -12.29 63.84
N GLY A 342 -38.53 -12.75 62.89
CA GLY A 342 -38.59 -12.32 61.46
C GLY A 342 -39.26 -10.95 61.18
N ALA A 343 -39.61 -10.56 59.93
CA ALA A 343 -39.65 -11.23 58.61
C ALA A 343 -39.30 -10.19 57.49
N SER A 344 -38.95 -10.48 56.22
CA SER A 344 -39.71 -11.24 55.20
C SER A 344 -38.86 -11.56 53.93
N SER A 345 -39.41 -12.40 53.04
CA SER A 345 -38.82 -13.12 51.87
C SER A 345 -38.63 -12.27 50.58
N PRO A 346 -38.23 -12.79 49.36
CA PRO A 346 -37.90 -14.18 48.95
C PRO A 346 -36.73 -14.41 47.92
N HIS A 347 -36.44 -15.70 47.65
CA HIS A 347 -35.69 -16.28 46.49
C HIS A 347 -34.18 -15.97 46.38
N GLN A 348 -33.31 -16.76 45.72
CA GLN A 348 -33.49 -17.97 44.90
C GLN A 348 -32.28 -18.93 45.05
N GLU A 349 -32.46 -20.22 44.74
CA GLU A 349 -31.37 -21.21 44.72
C GLU A 349 -30.36 -20.97 43.58
N THR A 350 -29.06 -21.17 43.84
CA THR A 350 -28.05 -21.34 42.79
C THR A 350 -27.27 -22.63 43.02
N LYS A 351 -27.47 -23.63 42.14
CA LYS A 351 -26.66 -24.85 42.11
C LYS A 351 -25.24 -24.53 41.65
N LEU A 352 -24.27 -25.06 42.37
CA LEU A 352 -22.86 -25.04 42.01
C LEU A 352 -22.49 -26.34 41.27
N ALA A 353 -22.10 -26.25 40.00
CA ALA A 353 -21.50 -27.36 39.27
C ALA A 353 -20.56 -26.84 38.17
N ASP A 354 -19.27 -27.12 38.39
CA ASP A 354 -18.15 -27.39 37.47
C ASP A 354 -18.10 -26.79 36.04
N GLY A 355 -16.91 -26.33 35.66
CA GLY A 355 -16.63 -25.71 34.35
C GLY A 355 -15.31 -24.95 34.31
N THR A 356 -14.28 -25.58 33.74
CA THR A 356 -12.89 -25.10 33.74
C THR A 356 -12.67 -23.83 32.88
N GLU A 357 -12.46 -22.66 33.49
CA GLU A 357 -11.97 -21.46 32.77
C GLU A 357 -10.45 -21.29 32.89
N VAL A 358 -9.75 -21.50 31.76
CA VAL A 358 -8.35 -21.08 31.56
C VAL A 358 -8.30 -20.13 30.36
N GLU A 359 -8.47 -18.81 30.59
CA GLU A 359 -8.01 -17.81 29.63
C GLU A 359 -7.95 -16.36 30.18
N ARG A 360 -7.41 -15.43 29.37
CA ARG A 360 -7.40 -13.95 29.53
C ARG A 360 -6.48 -13.32 30.60
N PHE A 361 -5.20 -13.12 30.25
CA PHE A 361 -4.43 -11.94 30.69
C PHE A 361 -3.44 -11.51 29.59
N LEU A 362 -3.86 -10.61 28.70
CA LEU A 362 -3.04 -10.11 27.58
C LEU A 362 -2.66 -8.63 27.75
N PHE A 363 -1.41 -8.45 28.21
CA PHE A 363 -0.48 -7.33 28.02
C PHE A 363 -0.97 -5.87 27.78
N ASP A 364 -0.49 -4.99 28.66
CA ASP A 364 0.06 -3.67 28.28
C ASP A 364 1.48 -3.53 28.86
N ARG A 365 2.40 -2.91 28.12
CA ARG A 365 3.65 -2.34 28.64
C ARG A 365 4.27 -1.30 27.69
N LYS A 366 3.60 -0.16 27.48
CA LYS A 366 4.29 1.07 27.07
C LYS A 366 3.83 2.35 27.78
N ALA A 367 3.30 2.24 29.00
CA ALA A 367 2.80 3.38 29.79
C ALA A 367 3.24 3.33 31.27
N ILE A 368 4.49 3.70 31.55
CA ILE A 368 4.90 4.27 32.84
C ILE A 368 5.88 5.44 32.57
N LEU A 369 5.33 6.50 32.00
CA LEU A 369 5.76 7.88 32.20
C LEU A 369 4.55 8.75 31.86
N ASP A 370 4.33 9.82 32.63
CA ASP A 370 3.15 10.71 32.68
C ASP A 370 2.13 10.35 33.77
N SER A 371 2.46 10.75 35.00
CA SER A 371 1.49 10.99 36.08
C SER A 371 1.96 12.24 36.84
N PRO A 372 1.22 13.36 36.81
CA PRO A 372 1.56 14.54 37.59
C PRO A 372 0.87 14.49 38.95
N LEU A 373 1.64 14.53 40.04
CA LEU A 373 1.27 14.95 41.41
C LEU A 373 2.60 15.30 42.11
N SER A 374 2.85 16.52 42.54
CA SER A 374 2.27 17.24 43.69
C SER A 374 2.80 16.76 45.04
N SER A 375 3.68 17.60 45.61
CA SER A 375 3.81 17.95 47.05
C SER A 375 3.99 16.87 48.13
N HIS A 376 5.10 17.01 48.88
CA HIS A 376 5.40 16.50 50.23
C HIS A 376 5.60 14.98 50.43
N ALA A 377 6.85 14.57 50.71
CA ALA A 377 7.29 14.22 52.08
C ALA A 377 8.83 14.07 52.16
N SER A 378 9.36 14.19 53.38
CA SER A 378 10.76 14.44 53.77
C SER A 378 11.81 13.33 53.55
N GLU A 379 13.05 13.71 53.82
CA GLU A 379 14.31 12.97 53.91
C GLU A 379 14.26 11.62 54.67
N MET A 380 15.06 10.64 54.25
CA MET A 380 15.83 9.76 55.14
C MET A 380 17.02 9.08 54.40
N HIS A 381 18.07 8.75 55.16
CA HIS A 381 19.44 8.37 54.73
C HIS A 381 19.64 6.99 54.07
N ASP A 382 20.82 6.86 53.44
CA ASP A 382 21.46 5.62 52.95
C ASP A 382 21.63 4.51 54.00
N VAL A 383 21.61 3.23 53.57
CA VAL A 383 22.73 2.28 53.70
C VAL A 383 22.63 1.17 52.61
N ASP A 384 23.77 0.51 52.33
CA ASP A 384 23.95 -0.82 51.72
C ASP A 384 23.83 -1.00 50.19
N GLU A 385 24.90 -0.54 49.54
CA GLU A 385 25.47 -1.10 48.31
C GLU A 385 26.12 -2.48 48.58
N GLU A 386 25.59 -3.59 48.03
CA GLU A 386 26.48 -4.66 47.51
C GLU A 386 25.84 -5.71 46.56
N MET A 387 26.71 -6.31 45.75
CA MET A 387 26.58 -7.55 44.97
C MET A 387 25.45 -7.69 43.92
N ARG A 388 25.66 -7.10 42.74
CA ARG A 388 25.09 -7.57 41.46
C ARG A 388 26.09 -8.42 40.68
N LEU A 389 25.80 -9.70 40.51
CA LEU A 389 26.52 -10.61 39.59
C LEU A 389 26.43 -10.10 38.13
N PRO A 390 27.54 -10.02 37.38
CA PRO A 390 27.54 -9.50 36.02
C PRO A 390 27.15 -10.57 34.98
N LEU A 391 25.95 -10.45 34.41
CA LEU A 391 25.65 -11.02 33.10
C LEU A 391 26.40 -10.18 32.05
N ALA A 392 27.61 -10.62 31.69
CA ALA A 392 28.56 -9.86 30.88
C ALA A 392 28.11 -9.53 29.44
N GLN A 393 27.01 -10.12 28.96
CA GLN A 393 26.67 -10.20 27.53
C GLN A 393 25.94 -8.97 26.96
N ASP A 394 25.21 -8.19 27.77
CA ASP A 394 24.50 -6.97 27.32
C ASP A 394 25.38 -5.69 27.32
N SER A 395 26.56 -5.76 27.95
CA SER A 395 27.36 -4.60 28.38
C SER A 395 27.88 -3.65 27.27
N ARG A 396 27.92 -4.07 26.00
CA ARG A 396 28.41 -3.23 24.88
C ARG A 396 27.29 -2.48 24.17
N LEU A 397 26.12 -3.08 23.99
CA LEU A 397 24.99 -2.42 23.32
C LEU A 397 24.37 -1.35 24.22
N ASP A 398 24.28 -1.62 25.53
CA ASP A 398 23.78 -0.67 26.52
C ASP A 398 24.65 0.58 26.63
N LYS A 399 25.98 0.44 26.51
CA LYS A 399 26.92 1.58 26.45
C LYS A 399 26.71 2.44 25.20
N LEU A 400 26.40 1.84 24.05
CA LEU A 400 26.06 2.56 22.82
C LEU A 400 24.68 3.23 22.89
N MET A 401 23.72 2.62 23.60
CA MET A 401 22.35 3.16 23.73
C MET A 401 22.19 4.17 24.90
N GLN A 402 23.06 4.16 25.91
CA GLN A 402 23.04 5.13 27.02
C GLN A 402 22.91 6.60 26.60
N PRO A 403 23.68 7.16 25.65
CA PRO A 403 23.52 8.55 25.23
C PRO A 403 22.14 8.82 24.61
N TYR A 404 21.60 7.89 23.82
CA TYR A 404 20.25 7.98 23.26
C TYR A 404 19.17 7.93 24.36
N VAL A 405 19.32 7.07 25.36
CA VAL A 405 18.38 6.96 26.50
C VAL A 405 18.40 8.24 27.34
N ARG A 406 19.58 8.84 27.58
CA ARG A 406 19.71 10.14 28.27
C ARG A 406 19.04 11.27 27.47
N PHE A 407 19.32 11.35 26.17
CA PHE A 407 18.69 12.33 25.27
C PHE A 407 17.16 12.16 25.20
N SER A 408 16.67 10.92 25.14
CA SER A 408 15.22 10.63 25.10
C SER A 408 14.50 11.02 26.39
N LYS A 409 15.17 10.91 27.55
CA LYS A 409 14.64 11.41 28.84
C LYS A 409 14.67 12.94 28.91
N ALA A 410 15.67 13.60 28.31
CA ALA A 410 15.78 15.06 28.26
C ALA A 410 14.78 15.72 27.28
N HIS A 411 14.46 15.08 26.15
CA HIS A 411 13.58 15.64 25.11
C HIS A 411 12.42 14.69 24.74
N PRO A 412 11.45 14.46 25.67
CA PRO A 412 10.37 13.49 25.48
C PRO A 412 9.44 13.84 24.31
N VAL A 413 9.16 15.13 24.08
CA VAL A 413 8.34 15.61 22.96
C VAL A 413 9.01 15.29 21.62
N PHE A 414 10.31 15.58 21.48
CA PHE A 414 11.05 15.32 20.24
C PHE A 414 11.10 13.82 19.91
N THR A 415 11.40 12.96 20.89
CA THR A 415 11.42 11.50 20.66
C THR A 415 10.05 10.91 20.40
N THR A 416 8.99 11.52 20.95
CA THR A 416 7.60 11.15 20.65
C THR A 416 7.22 11.53 19.22
N THR A 417 7.52 12.77 18.79
CA THR A 417 7.33 13.22 17.40
C THR A 417 8.11 12.35 16.41
N LEU A 418 9.38 12.06 16.69
CA LEU A 418 10.20 11.18 15.86
C LEU A 418 9.62 9.76 15.77
N SER A 419 9.05 9.24 16.87
CA SER A 419 8.36 7.94 16.87
C SER A 419 7.09 7.96 16.01
N TYR A 420 6.31 9.04 16.04
CA TYR A 420 5.14 9.18 15.15
C TYR A 420 5.54 9.30 13.68
N VAL A 421 6.56 10.12 13.36
CA VAL A 421 7.12 10.22 12.01
C VAL A 421 7.60 8.86 11.53
N TYR A 422 8.36 8.12 12.34
CA TYR A 422 8.82 6.76 12.03
C TYR A 422 7.66 5.79 11.73
N ILE A 423 6.59 5.80 12.53
CA ILE A 423 5.44 4.91 12.34
C ILE A 423 4.67 5.28 11.06
N THR A 424 4.44 6.58 10.83
CA THR A 424 3.73 7.07 9.63
C THR A 424 4.53 6.77 8.36
N VAL A 425 5.85 7.01 8.39
CA VAL A 425 6.75 6.73 7.27
C VAL A 425 6.85 5.24 6.98
N SER A 426 7.13 4.41 7.99
CA SER A 426 7.31 2.96 7.79
C SER A 426 6.05 2.28 7.26
N ARG A 427 4.86 2.66 7.76
CA ARG A 427 3.58 2.19 7.22
C ARG A 427 3.26 2.79 5.83
N GLY A 428 3.65 4.04 5.59
CA GLY A 428 3.51 4.74 4.31
C GLY A 428 4.39 4.17 3.19
N LEU A 429 5.42 3.38 3.49
CA LEU A 429 6.23 2.71 2.47
C LEU A 429 5.40 1.76 1.60
N LEU A 430 4.38 1.08 2.14
CA LEU A 430 3.59 0.12 1.37
C LEU A 430 2.79 0.78 0.22
N PRO A 431 1.96 1.83 0.44
CA PRO A 431 1.33 2.57 -0.66
C PRO A 431 2.34 3.36 -1.51
N PHE A 432 3.51 3.76 -0.97
CA PHE A 432 4.56 4.36 -1.78
C PHE A 432 5.20 3.36 -2.76
N ALA A 433 5.40 2.11 -2.35
CA ALA A 433 5.85 1.04 -3.25
C ALA A 433 4.82 0.74 -4.35
N PHE A 434 3.53 0.84 -4.05
CA PHE A 434 2.47 0.78 -5.05
C PHE A 434 2.56 1.92 -6.06
N ALA A 435 2.83 3.16 -5.61
CA ALA A 435 3.06 4.28 -6.53
C ALA A 435 4.30 4.07 -7.42
N VAL A 436 5.39 3.49 -6.87
CA VAL A 436 6.58 3.09 -7.66
C VAL A 436 6.21 2.02 -8.69
N LEU A 437 5.45 0.98 -8.31
CA LEU A 437 4.99 -0.08 -9.21
C LEU A 437 4.11 0.49 -10.34
N TYR A 438 3.15 1.35 -10.02
CA TYR A 438 2.27 1.98 -11.01
C TYR A 438 3.05 2.82 -12.04
N ILE A 439 4.01 3.63 -11.56
CA ILE A 439 4.91 4.41 -12.42
C ILE A 439 5.80 3.48 -13.27
N ALA A 440 6.27 2.36 -12.71
CA ALA A 440 7.08 1.38 -13.43
C ALA A 440 6.28 0.69 -14.55
N VAL A 441 5.04 0.28 -14.29
CA VAL A 441 4.14 -0.32 -15.28
C VAL A 441 3.89 0.65 -16.43
N ALA A 442 3.53 1.91 -16.13
CA ALA A 442 3.30 2.93 -17.17
C ALA A 442 4.55 3.18 -18.04
N ILE A 443 5.74 3.24 -17.43
CA ILE A 443 6.99 3.42 -18.18
C ILE A 443 7.32 2.20 -19.03
N TYR A 444 7.15 0.98 -18.50
CA TYR A 444 7.47 -0.26 -19.20
C TYR A 444 6.54 -0.49 -20.40
N SER A 445 5.22 -0.33 -20.21
CA SER A 445 4.22 -0.37 -21.28
C SER A 445 4.32 0.81 -22.25
N GLY A 446 4.99 1.89 -21.86
CA GLY A 446 5.07 3.12 -22.64
C GLY A 446 3.80 3.99 -22.58
N SER A 447 2.84 3.67 -21.71
CA SER A 447 1.61 4.42 -21.46
C SER A 447 1.84 5.72 -20.69
N CYS A 448 0.80 6.56 -20.55
CA CYS A 448 0.76 7.77 -19.75
C CYS A 448 1.65 8.91 -20.24
N ARG A 449 1.84 8.99 -21.55
CA ARG A 449 2.60 10.05 -22.25
C ARG A 449 1.68 11.20 -22.70
N LYS A 450 2.30 12.32 -23.11
CA LYS A 450 1.60 13.47 -23.73
C LYS A 450 0.34 13.90 -22.96
N MET A 451 -0.81 13.97 -23.64
CA MET A 451 -2.11 14.37 -23.08
C MET A 451 -2.71 13.34 -22.11
N TYR A 452 -2.35 12.06 -22.24
CA TYR A 452 -2.83 11.00 -21.33
C TYR A 452 -2.31 11.15 -19.91
N LYS A 453 -1.18 11.86 -19.70
CA LYS A 453 -0.55 11.98 -18.38
C LYS A 453 -1.51 12.38 -17.25
N ASN A 454 -2.37 13.37 -17.50
CA ASN A 454 -3.33 13.83 -16.48
C ASN A 454 -4.49 12.82 -16.29
N VAL A 455 -4.92 12.15 -17.36
CA VAL A 455 -5.98 11.13 -17.34
C VAL A 455 -5.50 9.88 -16.60
N CYS A 456 -4.33 9.34 -16.96
CA CYS A 456 -3.65 8.27 -16.23
C CYS A 456 -3.48 8.61 -14.75
N LEU A 457 -2.95 9.79 -14.44
CA LEU A 457 -2.68 10.17 -13.05
C LEU A 457 -3.98 10.31 -12.25
N ALA A 458 -5.08 10.75 -12.86
CA ALA A 458 -6.39 10.71 -12.25
C ALA A 458 -6.87 9.27 -11.99
N HIS A 459 -6.92 8.40 -12.99
CA HIS A 459 -7.33 7.00 -12.83
C HIS A 459 -6.48 6.26 -11.78
N GLY A 460 -5.15 6.41 -11.88
CA GLY A 460 -4.18 5.83 -10.95
C GLY A 460 -4.38 6.30 -9.51
N ILE A 461 -4.46 7.61 -9.24
CA ILE A 461 -4.63 8.13 -7.87
C ILE A 461 -6.03 7.84 -7.33
N LYS A 462 -7.09 8.10 -8.11
CA LYS A 462 -8.49 7.94 -7.67
C LYS A 462 -8.80 6.47 -7.38
N GLY A 463 -8.47 5.57 -8.30
CA GLY A 463 -8.64 4.13 -8.10
C GLY A 463 -7.76 3.57 -6.99
N ALA A 464 -6.51 4.06 -6.83
CA ALA A 464 -5.65 3.64 -5.73
C ALA A 464 -6.20 4.04 -4.34
N ILE A 465 -6.85 5.20 -4.20
CA ILE A 465 -7.49 5.60 -2.94
C ILE A 465 -8.58 4.60 -2.57
N PHE A 466 -9.47 4.23 -3.50
CA PHE A 466 -10.51 3.23 -3.25
C PHE A 466 -9.91 1.84 -2.97
N PHE A 467 -8.93 1.40 -3.77
CA PHE A 467 -8.24 0.12 -3.57
C PHE A 467 -7.61 0.01 -2.17
N TRP A 468 -6.83 1.01 -1.75
CA TRP A 468 -6.18 1.02 -0.44
C TRP A 468 -7.15 1.23 0.72
N TYR A 469 -8.25 1.95 0.52
CA TYR A 469 -9.32 2.07 1.52
C TYR A 469 -10.06 0.74 1.72
N GLY A 470 -10.32 -0.04 0.66
CA GLY A 470 -10.86 -1.40 0.77
C GLY A 470 -9.90 -2.36 1.49
N VAL A 471 -8.60 -2.29 1.20
CA VAL A 471 -7.54 -3.05 1.91
C VAL A 471 -7.54 -2.68 3.41
N LEU A 472 -7.71 -1.40 3.74
CA LEU A 472 -7.78 -0.91 5.11
C LEU A 472 -9.07 -1.36 5.84
N SER A 473 -10.22 -1.31 5.16
CA SER A 473 -11.52 -1.80 5.68
C SER A 473 -11.48 -3.31 5.95
N PHE A 474 -10.94 -4.12 5.03
CA PHE A 474 -10.75 -5.55 5.27
C PHE A 474 -9.75 -5.83 6.40
N SER A 475 -8.65 -5.07 6.47
CA SER A 475 -7.69 -5.17 7.58
C SER A 475 -8.35 -4.87 8.94
N ARG A 476 -9.23 -3.85 9.01
CA ARG A 476 -10.03 -3.53 10.20
C ARG A 476 -11.00 -4.64 10.56
N TYR A 477 -11.70 -5.22 9.59
CA TYR A 477 -12.57 -6.39 9.77
C TYR A 477 -11.80 -7.57 10.42
N LEU A 478 -10.55 -7.83 10.01
CA LEU A 478 -9.70 -8.86 10.61
C LEU A 478 -9.21 -8.54 12.03
N GLY A 479 -9.30 -7.27 12.48
CA GLY A 479 -8.90 -6.82 13.82
C GLY A 479 -7.81 -5.74 13.86
N ALA A 480 -7.34 -5.23 12.71
CA ALA A 480 -6.37 -4.15 12.68
C ALA A 480 -6.95 -2.88 13.34
N PHE A 481 -6.13 -2.17 14.13
CA PHE A 481 -6.51 -0.94 14.83
C PHE A 481 -7.62 -1.11 15.90
N GLY A 482 -7.93 -2.34 16.32
CA GLY A 482 -8.85 -2.61 17.43
C GLY A 482 -8.45 -1.93 18.76
N GLU A 483 -7.16 -1.64 18.96
CA GLU A 483 -6.65 -0.86 20.10
C GLU A 483 -7.20 0.59 20.20
N TYR A 484 -7.82 1.11 19.13
CA TYR A 484 -8.48 2.43 19.09
C TYR A 484 -10.01 2.35 18.97
N GLY A 485 -10.60 1.14 18.92
CA GLY A 485 -12.01 0.94 18.58
C GLY A 485 -12.33 0.95 17.07
N TRP A 486 -11.30 0.90 16.20
CA TRP A 486 -11.49 0.99 14.74
C TRP A 486 -11.85 -0.35 14.08
N ALA A 487 -11.76 -1.46 14.81
CA ALA A 487 -12.05 -2.82 14.32
C ALA A 487 -13.49 -3.26 14.62
N TRP A 488 -14.45 -2.35 14.49
CA TRP A 488 -15.87 -2.59 14.82
C TRP A 488 -16.09 -3.05 16.27
N ASN A 489 -15.29 -2.52 17.19
CA ASN A 489 -15.19 -2.95 18.59
C ASN A 489 -15.33 -1.77 19.57
N LYS A 490 -15.64 -2.06 20.85
CA LYS A 490 -15.85 -1.04 21.88
C LYS A 490 -14.58 -0.20 22.09
N ARG A 491 -14.70 1.13 22.02
CA ARG A 491 -13.59 2.08 22.23
C ARG A 491 -13.09 2.03 23.68
N PRO A 492 -11.77 2.10 23.94
CA PRO A 492 -11.24 2.12 25.31
C PRO A 492 -11.61 3.41 26.07
N THR A 493 -12.38 3.27 27.15
CA THR A 493 -12.66 4.34 28.13
C THR A 493 -11.94 4.06 29.45
N LEU A 494 -11.92 5.03 30.37
CA LEU A 494 -11.32 4.90 31.71
C LEU A 494 -11.91 3.70 32.49
N GLU A 495 -13.22 3.52 32.42
CA GLU A 495 -13.97 2.44 33.12
C GLU A 495 -13.73 1.05 32.54
N ASN A 496 -13.52 0.94 31.21
CA ASN A 496 -13.38 -0.34 30.50
C ASN A 496 -11.92 -0.80 30.32
N SER A 497 -10.97 -0.07 30.93
CA SER A 497 -9.52 -0.32 30.79
C SER A 497 -9.01 -1.13 31.99
N MET A 498 -8.94 -2.47 31.84
CA MET A 498 -8.59 -3.42 32.93
C MET A 498 -7.25 -3.10 33.65
N HIS A 499 -6.36 -2.36 32.99
CA HIS A 499 -5.29 -1.60 33.66
C HIS A 499 -5.54 -0.11 33.44
N SER A 500 -5.50 0.68 34.53
CA SER A 500 -5.94 2.10 34.58
C SER A 500 -5.11 3.08 33.70
N THR A 501 -4.06 2.62 33.03
CA THR A 501 -3.02 3.45 32.40
C THR A 501 -2.95 3.38 30.87
N ALA A 502 -4.01 2.97 30.17
CA ALA A 502 -4.09 3.13 28.71
C ALA A 502 -3.78 4.60 28.31
N ALA A 503 -2.69 4.82 27.57
CA ALA A 503 -2.11 6.14 27.37
C ALA A 503 -3.13 7.17 26.80
N ARG A 504 -3.07 8.42 27.29
CA ARG A 504 -4.06 9.48 27.01
C ARG A 504 -4.34 9.68 25.52
N TRP A 505 -3.33 9.56 24.66
CA TRP A 505 -3.48 9.66 23.21
C TRP A 505 -4.36 8.55 22.61
N ARG A 506 -4.28 7.30 23.10
CA ARG A 506 -5.11 6.18 22.62
C ARG A 506 -6.59 6.40 22.93
N ARG A 507 -6.88 6.91 24.13
CA ARG A 507 -8.24 7.28 24.57
C ARG A 507 -8.81 8.45 23.75
N ASN A 508 -7.94 9.37 23.31
CA ASN A 508 -8.31 10.57 22.57
C ASN A 508 -8.24 10.42 21.04
N MET A 509 -7.84 9.26 20.48
CA MET A 509 -7.83 9.05 19.04
C MET A 509 -9.23 9.28 18.44
N PRO A 510 -9.37 10.02 17.32
CA PRO A 510 -10.66 10.20 16.65
C PRO A 510 -11.25 8.86 16.21
N SER A 511 -12.56 8.84 15.98
CA SER A 511 -13.24 7.70 15.34
C SER A 511 -12.67 7.48 13.94
N ALA A 512 -12.73 6.23 13.46
CA ALA A 512 -12.35 5.92 12.08
C ALA A 512 -13.19 6.74 11.08
N GLU A 513 -14.49 6.88 11.37
CA GLU A 513 -15.43 7.65 10.55
C GLU A 513 -15.10 9.16 10.48
N PHE A 514 -14.58 9.76 11.57
CA PHE A 514 -14.08 11.14 11.52
C PHE A 514 -12.87 11.27 10.58
N ILE A 515 -11.96 10.29 10.59
CA ILE A 515 -10.80 10.26 9.68
C ILE A 515 -11.25 10.04 8.23
N GLU A 516 -12.23 9.17 7.98
CA GLU A 516 -12.81 8.96 6.65
C GLU A 516 -13.46 10.25 6.11
N CYS A 517 -14.28 10.92 6.93
CA CYS A 517 -14.87 12.20 6.57
C CYS A 517 -13.83 13.30 6.34
N PHE A 518 -12.75 13.33 7.12
CA PHE A 518 -11.64 14.28 6.92
C PHE A 518 -10.87 14.02 5.61
N VAL A 519 -10.61 12.75 5.26
CA VAL A 519 -9.99 12.38 3.99
C VAL A 519 -10.90 12.78 2.82
N ILE A 520 -12.20 12.50 2.91
CA ILE A 520 -13.21 12.89 1.92
C ILE A 520 -13.25 14.43 1.75
N PHE A 521 -13.29 15.18 2.85
CA PHE A 521 -13.25 16.64 2.86
C PHE A 521 -11.99 17.18 2.16
N LEU A 522 -10.80 16.71 2.58
CA LEU A 522 -9.51 17.18 2.06
C LEU A 522 -9.34 16.84 0.57
N TYR A 523 -9.77 15.63 0.19
CA TYR A 523 -9.77 15.20 -1.21
C TYR A 523 -10.74 16.04 -2.06
N GLY A 524 -11.97 16.30 -1.59
CA GLY A 524 -12.94 17.13 -2.33
C GLY A 524 -12.48 18.58 -2.51
N ALA A 525 -12.04 19.21 -1.41
CA ALA A 525 -11.54 20.58 -1.40
C ALA A 525 -10.33 20.78 -2.33
N THR A 526 -9.43 19.79 -2.42
CA THR A 526 -8.29 19.84 -3.35
C THR A 526 -8.70 19.54 -4.79
N ASN A 527 -9.47 18.47 -5.03
CA ASN A 527 -9.86 18.04 -6.39
C ASN A 527 -10.72 19.07 -7.14
N THR A 528 -11.48 19.89 -6.41
CA THR A 528 -12.26 21.01 -6.99
C THR A 528 -11.41 21.90 -7.91
N TRP A 529 -10.11 22.02 -7.62
CA TRP A 529 -9.15 22.83 -8.40
C TRP A 529 -8.27 22.02 -9.35
N MET A 530 -8.03 20.73 -9.05
CA MET A 530 -7.08 19.89 -9.82
C MET A 530 -7.59 19.54 -11.23
N GLU A 531 -8.91 19.49 -11.45
CA GLU A 531 -9.50 19.21 -12.76
C GLU A 531 -9.09 20.22 -13.86
N ARG A 532 -8.71 21.45 -13.48
CA ARG A 532 -8.25 22.49 -14.41
C ARG A 532 -6.73 22.55 -14.63
N PHE A 533 -5.93 21.67 -14.03
CA PHE A 533 -4.45 21.68 -14.20
C PHE A 533 -3.98 21.44 -15.65
N GLY A 534 -4.86 20.97 -16.55
CA GLY A 534 -4.58 20.83 -17.98
C GLY A 534 -5.19 21.92 -18.89
N ALA A 535 -5.87 22.93 -18.33
CA ALA A 535 -6.53 24.00 -19.08
C ALA A 535 -5.73 25.31 -19.01
N LYS A 536 -5.76 26.12 -20.07
CA LYS A 536 -5.16 27.46 -20.07
C LYS A 536 -6.08 28.44 -19.35
N SER A 537 -5.50 29.55 -18.88
CA SER A 537 -6.28 30.67 -18.35
C SER A 537 -7.18 31.24 -19.44
N GLY A 538 -8.49 31.31 -19.17
CA GLY A 538 -9.51 31.75 -20.14
C GLY A 538 -10.21 30.64 -20.92
N ASP A 539 -9.75 29.38 -20.89
CA ASP A 539 -10.45 28.27 -21.58
C ASP A 539 -11.88 28.09 -21.02
N PRO A 540 -12.92 27.86 -21.84
CA PRO A 540 -14.29 27.62 -21.38
C PRO A 540 -14.40 26.31 -20.58
N TYR A 541 -15.40 26.21 -19.71
CA TYR A 541 -15.69 24.97 -18.98
C TYR A 541 -16.43 23.98 -19.88
N THR A 542 -15.93 22.74 -19.96
CA THR A 542 -16.66 21.64 -20.61
C THR A 542 -17.65 20.99 -19.64
N VAL A 543 -18.70 20.33 -20.17
CA VAL A 543 -19.68 19.61 -19.34
C VAL A 543 -19.01 18.52 -18.48
N LYS A 544 -18.03 17.78 -19.05
CA LYS A 544 -17.22 16.78 -18.33
C LYS A 544 -16.47 17.40 -17.13
N GLN A 545 -15.88 18.58 -17.29
CA GLN A 545 -15.25 19.30 -16.18
C GLN A 545 -16.28 19.74 -15.12
N ILE A 546 -17.45 20.22 -15.52
CA ILE A 546 -18.52 20.60 -14.59
C ILE A 546 -19.01 19.38 -13.79
N GLN A 547 -19.18 18.22 -14.44
CA GLN A 547 -19.52 16.95 -13.79
C GLN A 547 -18.45 16.52 -12.78
N HIS A 548 -17.16 16.52 -13.16
CA HIS A 548 -16.08 16.17 -12.24
C HIS A 548 -15.95 17.15 -11.05
N ILE A 549 -16.09 18.46 -11.30
CA ILE A 549 -16.03 19.50 -10.27
C ILE A 549 -17.22 19.38 -9.31
N SER A 550 -18.44 19.10 -9.80
CA SER A 550 -19.61 18.96 -8.93
C SER A 550 -19.48 17.77 -7.97
N ILE A 551 -18.88 16.66 -8.42
CA ILE A 551 -18.54 15.52 -7.56
C ILE A 551 -17.48 15.93 -6.52
N ALA A 552 -16.43 16.68 -6.89
CA ALA A 552 -15.44 17.15 -5.92
C ALA A 552 -16.05 18.10 -4.85
N VAL A 553 -17.00 18.95 -5.25
CA VAL A 553 -17.76 19.81 -4.33
C VAL A 553 -18.67 18.99 -3.40
N MET A 554 -19.28 17.90 -3.88
CA MET A 554 -20.01 16.96 -3.02
C MET A 554 -19.11 16.36 -1.94
N PHE A 555 -17.92 15.85 -2.31
CA PHE A 555 -16.94 15.34 -1.34
C PHE A 555 -16.57 16.40 -0.29
N TRP A 556 -16.35 17.64 -0.73
CA TRP A 556 -15.97 18.74 0.15
C TRP A 556 -17.03 19.00 1.23
N PHE A 557 -18.28 19.27 0.85
CA PHE A 557 -19.33 19.63 1.82
C PHE A 557 -19.84 18.42 2.62
N VAL A 558 -20.01 17.25 2.00
CA VAL A 558 -20.49 16.06 2.71
C VAL A 558 -19.44 15.55 3.71
N GLY A 559 -18.14 15.63 3.37
CA GLY A 559 -17.05 15.38 4.32
C GLY A 559 -17.08 16.33 5.52
N LEU A 560 -17.33 17.63 5.29
CA LEU A 560 -17.46 18.63 6.37
C LEU A 560 -18.63 18.32 7.31
N VAL A 561 -19.81 17.99 6.77
CA VAL A 561 -20.98 17.60 7.58
C VAL A 561 -20.69 16.34 8.39
N GLY A 562 -20.02 15.34 7.79
CA GLY A 562 -19.62 14.12 8.48
C GLY A 562 -18.63 14.37 9.64
N MET A 563 -17.62 15.23 9.45
CA MET A 563 -16.75 15.68 10.54
C MET A 563 -17.52 16.44 11.63
N GLY A 564 -18.53 17.23 11.24
CA GLY A 564 -19.43 17.94 12.15
C GLY A 564 -20.21 16.99 13.05
N MET A 565 -20.82 15.94 12.49
CA MET A 565 -21.55 14.93 13.26
C MET A 565 -20.66 14.15 14.23
N GLU A 566 -19.41 13.86 13.86
CA GLU A 566 -18.46 13.15 14.73
C GLU A 566 -17.82 14.05 15.81
N SER A 567 -17.90 15.38 15.65
CA SER A 567 -17.31 16.33 16.59
C SER A 567 -18.09 16.37 17.91
N VAL A 568 -17.42 15.97 19.01
CA VAL A 568 -17.98 16.05 20.37
C VAL A 568 -18.48 17.47 20.70
N ARG A 569 -17.77 18.52 20.26
CA ARG A 569 -18.17 19.92 20.50
C ARG A 569 -19.52 20.25 19.85
N VAL A 570 -19.71 19.82 18.60
CA VAL A 570 -20.96 20.05 17.84
C VAL A 570 -22.09 19.21 18.44
N ARG A 571 -21.85 17.92 18.70
CA ARG A 571 -22.83 17.05 19.37
C ARG A 571 -23.27 17.61 20.72
N THR A 572 -22.33 18.05 21.57
CA THR A 572 -22.63 18.66 22.87
C THR A 572 -23.35 20.00 22.77
N LEU A 573 -23.07 20.81 21.74
CA LEU A 573 -23.81 22.05 21.50
C LEU A 573 -25.27 21.77 21.13
N LEU A 574 -25.49 20.87 20.17
CA LEU A 574 -26.82 20.44 19.73
C LEU A 574 -27.61 19.77 20.87
N SER A 575 -26.98 18.87 21.64
CA SER A 575 -27.65 18.20 22.75
C SER A 575 -27.98 19.14 23.90
N ARG A 576 -27.14 20.14 24.20
CA ARG A 576 -27.46 21.17 25.22
C ARG A 576 -28.66 22.03 24.84
N ALA A 577 -28.82 22.37 23.56
CA ALA A 577 -30.01 23.09 23.08
C ALA A 577 -31.29 22.29 23.33
N ILE A 578 -31.25 20.96 23.13
CA ILE A 578 -32.37 20.05 23.41
C ILE A 578 -32.61 19.91 24.91
N VAL A 579 -31.57 19.62 25.70
CA VAL A 579 -31.69 19.41 27.17
C VAL A 579 -32.30 20.63 27.88
N ARG A 580 -32.00 21.85 27.42
CA ARG A 580 -32.54 23.10 28.00
C ARG A 580 -33.98 23.42 27.59
N THR A 581 -34.50 22.77 26.57
CA THR A 581 -35.86 23.01 26.05
C THR A 581 -36.81 21.84 26.28
N HIS A 582 -36.28 20.65 26.60
CA HIS A 582 -37.08 19.44 26.73
C HIS A 582 -37.71 19.32 28.14
N PRO A 583 -39.05 19.19 28.25
CA PRO A 583 -39.74 19.23 29.55
C PRO A 583 -39.41 18.06 30.48
N SER A 584 -38.93 16.93 29.93
CA SER A 584 -38.53 15.74 30.71
C SER A 584 -37.02 15.68 31.01
N ALA A 585 -36.25 16.73 30.73
CA ALA A 585 -34.82 16.74 31.02
C ALA A 585 -34.56 16.79 32.53
N LEU A 586 -33.74 15.88 33.05
CA LEU A 586 -33.38 15.87 34.47
C LEU A 586 -32.52 17.09 34.82
N PRO A 587 -32.79 17.82 35.92
CA PRO A 587 -31.95 18.91 36.39
C PRO A 587 -30.59 18.36 36.87
N ALA A 588 -29.50 19.08 36.58
CA ALA A 588 -28.19 18.72 37.10
C ALA A 588 -28.09 19.03 38.60
N GLN A 589 -27.74 18.02 39.41
CA GLN A 589 -27.27 18.25 40.78
C GLN A 589 -25.84 18.79 40.80
N ASP A 590 -24.96 18.27 39.93
CA ASP A 590 -23.55 18.70 39.83
C ASP A 590 -23.13 19.00 38.37
N GLY A 591 -23.06 20.30 38.03
CA GLY A 591 -22.13 20.85 37.03
C GLY A 591 -22.34 20.61 35.53
N ASP A 592 -23.09 19.60 35.06
CA ASP A 592 -23.36 19.41 33.61
C ASP A 592 -24.73 18.77 33.33
N GLU A 593 -25.69 19.59 32.90
CA GLU A 593 -27.07 19.22 32.48
C GLU A 593 -27.10 18.03 31.50
N LEU A 594 -26.06 17.91 30.66
CA LEU A 594 -25.97 16.85 29.67
C LEU A 594 -25.58 15.49 30.28
N ARG A 595 -24.80 15.47 31.37
CA ARG A 595 -24.39 14.23 32.06
C ARG A 595 -25.49 13.65 32.94
N ALA A 596 -26.46 14.46 33.34
CA ALA A 596 -27.66 13.99 34.03
C ALA A 596 -28.56 13.11 33.14
N GLN A 597 -28.40 13.16 31.80
CA GLN A 597 -29.17 12.34 30.86
C GLN A 597 -28.43 11.04 30.51
N THR A 598 -29.13 9.91 30.52
CA THR A 598 -28.59 8.63 30.06
C THR A 598 -28.47 8.61 28.52
N PRO A 599 -27.27 8.43 27.94
CA PRO A 599 -27.12 8.38 26.49
C PRO A 599 -27.70 7.08 25.89
N PRO A 600 -28.21 7.11 24.65
CA PRO A 600 -28.71 5.90 24.00
C PRO A 600 -27.59 4.90 23.70
N PRO A 601 -27.86 3.57 23.66
CA PRO A 601 -26.85 2.54 23.41
C PRO A 601 -26.06 2.71 22.11
N SER A 602 -26.64 3.37 21.11
CA SER A 602 -25.99 3.68 19.83
C SER A 602 -24.78 4.61 19.97
N TYR A 603 -24.62 5.34 21.07
CA TYR A 603 -23.48 6.25 21.29
C TYR A 603 -22.17 5.51 21.65
N VAL A 604 -22.20 4.19 21.83
CA VAL A 604 -21.01 3.37 22.10
C VAL A 604 -20.04 3.31 20.90
N ALA A 605 -20.57 3.50 19.68
CA ALA A 605 -19.81 3.50 18.43
C ALA A 605 -20.18 4.72 17.56
N SER A 606 -19.45 4.92 16.46
CA SER A 606 -19.81 5.86 15.40
C SER A 606 -20.55 5.11 14.28
N PHE A 607 -21.61 5.71 13.78
CA PHE A 607 -22.47 5.20 12.70
C PHE A 607 -22.70 6.30 11.66
N ASN A 608 -21.61 6.86 11.12
CA ASN A 608 -21.69 7.97 10.18
C ASN A 608 -21.94 7.45 8.75
N PRO A 609 -23.10 7.73 8.13
CA PRO A 609 -23.44 7.23 6.80
C PRO A 609 -22.75 8.01 5.67
N PHE A 610 -22.17 9.18 5.93
CA PHE A 610 -21.68 10.07 4.88
C PHE A 610 -20.53 9.51 4.03
N PRO A 611 -19.54 8.76 4.56
CA PRO A 611 -18.56 8.06 3.73
C PRO A 611 -19.19 7.07 2.76
N ALA A 612 -20.19 6.30 3.22
CA ALA A 612 -20.93 5.35 2.38
C ALA A 612 -21.74 6.06 1.29
N LEU A 613 -22.42 7.16 1.65
CA LEU A 613 -23.22 7.96 0.73
C LEU A 613 -22.36 8.56 -0.39
N VAL A 614 -21.25 9.22 -0.05
CA VAL A 614 -20.37 9.88 -1.02
C VAL A 614 -19.82 8.89 -2.02
N ILE A 615 -19.32 7.74 -1.56
CA ILE A 615 -18.71 6.73 -2.43
C ILE A 615 -19.79 6.03 -3.27
N GLY A 616 -20.93 5.70 -2.68
CA GLY A 616 -22.04 5.05 -3.40
C GLY A 616 -22.67 5.93 -4.48
N VAL A 617 -22.95 7.20 -4.17
CA VAL A 617 -23.47 8.18 -5.16
C VAL A 617 -22.44 8.43 -6.27
N THR A 618 -21.15 8.47 -5.95
CA THR A 618 -20.09 8.56 -6.97
C THR A 618 -20.10 7.35 -7.89
N GLY A 619 -20.27 6.14 -7.34
CA GLY A 619 -20.40 4.92 -8.13
C GLY A 619 -21.54 4.99 -9.15
N VAL A 620 -22.75 5.35 -8.70
CA VAL A 620 -23.93 5.51 -9.57
C VAL A 620 -23.73 6.61 -10.61
N ALA A 621 -23.21 7.78 -10.21
CA ALA A 621 -22.98 8.90 -11.12
C ALA A 621 -21.93 8.59 -12.21
N MET A 622 -20.93 7.77 -11.89
CA MET A 622 -19.85 7.41 -12.82
C MET A 622 -20.17 6.18 -13.68
N ALA A 623 -21.06 5.29 -13.22
CA ALA A 623 -21.65 4.26 -14.08
C ALA A 623 -22.47 4.87 -15.24
N ALA A 624 -23.05 6.06 -15.05
CA ALA A 624 -23.75 6.82 -16.07
C ALA A 624 -22.87 7.80 -16.88
N HIS A 625 -21.53 7.72 -16.77
CA HIS A 625 -20.62 8.68 -17.40
C HIS A 625 -20.25 8.28 -18.84
N HIS A 626 -20.46 9.21 -19.79
CA HIS A 626 -20.12 8.99 -21.20
C HIS A 626 -18.60 8.85 -21.46
N GLN A 627 -18.23 7.93 -22.35
CA GLN A 627 -16.86 7.76 -22.87
C GLN A 627 -16.87 7.71 -24.40
N ASP A 628 -15.69 7.70 -25.02
CA ASP A 628 -15.53 7.76 -26.47
C ASP A 628 -15.95 6.43 -27.14
N TYR A 629 -15.71 5.29 -26.49
CA TYR A 629 -16.04 3.94 -26.99
C TYR A 629 -17.00 3.18 -26.08
N VAL A 630 -17.84 2.30 -26.65
CA VAL A 630 -18.80 1.47 -25.89
C VAL A 630 -18.11 0.60 -24.84
N TYR A 631 -16.95 0.02 -25.17
CA TYR A 631 -16.16 -0.78 -24.23
C TYR A 631 -15.74 0.03 -22.99
N GLU A 632 -15.33 1.29 -23.17
CA GLU A 632 -14.94 2.17 -22.06
C GLU A 632 -16.13 2.54 -21.16
N VAL A 633 -17.34 2.69 -21.75
CA VAL A 633 -18.59 2.88 -20.99
C VAL A 633 -18.90 1.64 -20.15
N GLN A 634 -18.79 0.43 -20.72
CA GLN A 634 -19.02 -0.82 -19.98
C GLN A 634 -18.05 -0.99 -18.80
N VAL A 635 -16.76 -0.67 -18.98
CA VAL A 635 -15.78 -0.69 -17.88
C VAL A 635 -16.10 0.38 -16.82
N HIS A 636 -16.65 1.54 -17.21
CA HIS A 636 -17.10 2.57 -16.26
C HIS A 636 -18.34 2.17 -15.46
N MET A 637 -19.32 1.52 -16.10
CA MET A 637 -20.44 0.88 -15.40
C MET A 637 -19.92 -0.11 -14.36
N LEU A 638 -18.99 -0.98 -14.75
CA LEU A 638 -18.47 -2.04 -13.89
C LEU A 638 -17.80 -1.52 -12.61
N TRP A 639 -16.92 -0.51 -12.68
CA TRP A 639 -16.33 0.04 -11.46
C TRP A 639 -17.30 0.91 -10.67
N GLY A 640 -18.21 1.61 -11.34
CA GLY A 640 -19.26 2.41 -10.72
C GLY A 640 -20.22 1.57 -9.87
N GLU A 641 -20.68 0.44 -10.40
CA GLU A 641 -21.50 -0.54 -9.69
C GLU A 641 -20.79 -1.12 -8.46
N MET A 642 -19.49 -1.41 -8.55
CA MET A 642 -18.69 -1.91 -7.42
C MET A 642 -18.57 -0.88 -6.28
N LEU A 643 -18.44 0.42 -6.60
CA LEU A 643 -18.48 1.48 -5.58
C LEU A 643 -19.88 1.70 -5.00
N ALA A 644 -20.93 1.57 -5.82
CA ALA A 644 -22.33 1.61 -5.37
C ALA A 644 -22.65 0.44 -4.41
N ALA A 645 -22.19 -0.77 -4.75
CA ALA A 645 -22.30 -1.96 -3.91
C ALA A 645 -21.58 -1.79 -2.56
N PHE A 646 -20.38 -1.20 -2.54
CA PHE A 646 -19.72 -0.82 -1.28
C PHE A 646 -20.60 0.11 -0.45
N GLY A 647 -21.14 1.19 -1.02
CA GLY A 647 -22.00 2.13 -0.31
C GLY A 647 -23.23 1.46 0.32
N LEU A 648 -23.90 0.58 -0.43
CA LEU A 648 -25.03 -0.22 0.05
C LEU A 648 -24.62 -1.14 1.23
N LEU A 649 -23.55 -1.93 1.06
CA LEU A 649 -23.06 -2.89 2.06
C LEU A 649 -22.55 -2.20 3.33
N ARG A 650 -21.98 -0.99 3.20
CA ARG A 650 -21.55 -0.14 4.32
C ARG A 650 -22.76 0.37 5.12
N CYS A 651 -23.81 0.83 4.44
CA CYS A 651 -25.07 1.20 5.09
C CYS A 651 -25.73 0.01 5.80
N LEU A 652 -25.72 -1.19 5.21
CA LEU A 652 -26.19 -2.41 5.87
C LEU A 652 -25.35 -2.78 7.11
N THR A 653 -24.04 -2.58 7.06
CA THR A 653 -23.14 -2.74 8.21
C THR A 653 -23.56 -1.82 9.37
N TYR A 654 -23.84 -0.55 9.08
CA TYR A 654 -24.33 0.38 10.10
C TYR A 654 -25.71 0.00 10.63
N PHE A 655 -26.63 -0.44 9.78
CA PHE A 655 -27.95 -0.90 10.22
C PHE A 655 -27.87 -2.08 11.18
N ILE A 656 -27.05 -3.09 10.87
CA ILE A 656 -26.83 -4.27 11.72
C ILE A 656 -26.20 -3.87 13.06
N LEU A 657 -25.16 -3.04 13.05
CA LEU A 657 -24.48 -2.60 14.28
C LEU A 657 -25.30 -1.57 15.09
N TRP A 658 -26.23 -0.85 14.47
CA TRP A 658 -27.19 0.00 15.17
C TRP A 658 -28.22 -0.83 15.92
N LEU A 659 -28.71 -1.93 15.33
CA LEU A 659 -29.59 -2.90 15.99
C LEU A 659 -28.90 -3.68 17.13
N ARG A 660 -27.61 -4.02 16.98
CA ARG A 660 -26.81 -4.68 18.02
C ARG A 660 -25.40 -4.03 18.14
N PRO A 661 -25.24 -2.99 18.98
CA PRO A 661 -23.97 -2.29 19.14
C PRO A 661 -22.89 -3.17 19.80
N PRO A 662 -21.60 -2.91 19.52
CA PRO A 662 -20.49 -3.72 20.01
C PRO A 662 -20.31 -3.60 21.54
N THR A 663 -20.48 -4.71 22.25
CA THR A 663 -20.35 -4.79 23.71
C THR A 663 -18.93 -5.10 24.18
N SER A 664 -18.12 -5.74 23.33
CA SER A 664 -16.78 -6.26 23.64
C SER A 664 -15.65 -5.46 22.98
N VAL A 665 -14.44 -5.63 23.51
CA VAL A 665 -13.18 -5.15 22.89
C VAL A 665 -12.72 -6.00 21.70
N LEU A 666 -13.32 -7.17 21.49
CA LEU A 666 -13.07 -8.03 20.34
C LEU A 666 -13.75 -7.48 19.06
N PRO A 667 -13.19 -7.71 17.85
CA PRO A 667 -13.79 -7.26 16.60
C PRO A 667 -15.12 -7.99 16.34
N SER A 668 -16.18 -7.23 16.06
CA SER A 668 -17.53 -7.78 15.84
C SER A 668 -17.73 -8.47 14.48
N ARG A 669 -16.83 -8.24 13.52
CA ARG A 669 -16.80 -8.89 12.20
C ARG A 669 -18.16 -8.91 11.45
N PRO A 670 -18.78 -7.74 11.18
CA PRO A 670 -20.00 -7.68 10.39
C PRO A 670 -19.77 -8.23 8.96
N PRO A 671 -20.56 -9.21 8.48
CA PRO A 671 -20.29 -9.91 7.22
C PRO A 671 -20.39 -9.00 5.98
N THR A 672 -21.30 -8.02 6.03
CA THR A 672 -21.49 -7.00 5.00
C THR A 672 -20.26 -6.10 4.80
N GLU A 673 -19.45 -5.86 5.84
CA GLU A 673 -18.23 -5.07 5.73
C GLU A 673 -17.15 -5.82 4.93
N ALA A 674 -17.05 -7.15 5.09
CA ALA A 674 -16.09 -7.95 4.32
C ALA A 674 -16.43 -7.95 2.82
N LEU A 675 -17.71 -8.10 2.48
CA LEU A 675 -18.19 -7.97 1.10
C LEU A 675 -18.03 -6.54 0.57
N GLY A 676 -18.32 -5.52 1.38
CA GLY A 676 -18.12 -4.12 1.02
C GLY A 676 -16.65 -3.81 0.73
N SER A 677 -15.73 -4.25 1.60
CA SER A 677 -14.28 -4.12 1.41
C SER A 677 -13.85 -4.70 0.06
N PHE A 678 -14.38 -5.89 -0.27
CA PHE A 678 -14.06 -6.60 -1.52
C PHE A 678 -14.56 -5.84 -2.75
N ALA A 679 -15.83 -5.39 -2.75
CA ALA A 679 -16.40 -4.58 -3.82
C ALA A 679 -15.62 -3.27 -4.00
N LEU A 680 -15.27 -2.59 -2.91
CA LEU A 680 -14.47 -1.36 -2.93
C LEU A 680 -13.07 -1.57 -3.52
N CYS A 681 -12.39 -2.67 -3.18
CA CYS A 681 -11.11 -3.03 -3.80
C CYS A 681 -11.26 -3.36 -5.29
N CYS A 682 -12.30 -4.09 -5.69
CA CYS A 682 -12.57 -4.40 -7.09
C CYS A 682 -12.84 -3.12 -7.89
N GLY A 683 -13.72 -2.23 -7.40
CA GLY A 683 -13.99 -0.94 -8.01
C GLY A 683 -12.74 -0.06 -8.11
N GLY A 684 -11.91 -0.01 -7.07
CA GLY A 684 -10.64 0.71 -7.10
C GLY A 684 -9.64 0.17 -8.14
N LEU A 685 -9.51 -1.16 -8.25
CA LEU A 685 -8.64 -1.79 -9.24
C LEU A 685 -9.17 -1.61 -10.68
N LEU A 686 -10.47 -1.78 -10.89
CA LEU A 686 -11.11 -1.55 -12.19
C LEU A 686 -11.01 -0.09 -12.63
N PHE A 687 -11.10 0.87 -11.71
CA PHE A 687 -10.88 2.29 -12.01
C PHE A 687 -9.40 2.60 -12.35
N ILE A 688 -8.43 1.84 -11.84
CA ILE A 688 -7.04 1.92 -12.32
C ILE A 688 -6.92 1.35 -13.75
N LEU A 689 -7.64 0.28 -14.05
CA LEU A 689 -7.63 -0.39 -15.36
C LEU A 689 -8.44 0.37 -16.44
N SER A 690 -9.42 1.20 -16.07
CA SER A 690 -10.28 1.95 -16.99
C SER A 690 -9.61 3.15 -17.68
N ASN A 691 -8.28 3.16 -17.78
CA ASN A 691 -7.53 4.19 -18.50
C ASN A 691 -7.62 3.96 -20.02
N GLU A 692 -7.89 5.03 -20.78
CA GLU A 692 -8.05 5.01 -22.25
C GLU A 692 -6.99 4.16 -22.97
N GLU A 693 -5.69 4.32 -22.64
CA GLU A 693 -4.62 3.56 -23.30
C GLU A 693 -4.64 2.06 -23.00
N VAL A 694 -5.18 1.63 -21.84
CA VAL A 694 -5.36 0.21 -21.49
C VAL A 694 -6.53 -0.36 -22.30
N SER A 695 -7.62 0.40 -22.42
CA SER A 695 -8.75 0.05 -23.27
C SER A 695 -8.36 -0.05 -24.75
N PHE A 696 -7.58 0.89 -25.27
CA PHE A 696 -7.07 0.83 -26.65
C PHE A 696 -6.10 -0.34 -26.85
N ALA A 697 -5.31 -0.71 -25.85
CA ALA A 697 -4.45 -1.90 -25.93
C ALA A 697 -5.26 -3.20 -25.95
N ALA A 698 -6.33 -3.29 -25.15
CA ALA A 698 -7.24 -4.44 -25.13
C ALA A 698 -8.01 -4.58 -26.45
N MET A 699 -8.56 -3.48 -27.00
CA MET A 699 -9.26 -3.48 -28.29
C MET A 699 -8.33 -3.83 -29.46
N ARG A 700 -7.10 -3.28 -29.50
CA ARG A 700 -6.08 -3.64 -30.52
C ARG A 700 -5.68 -5.12 -30.52
N ALA A 701 -5.76 -5.76 -29.36
CA ALA A 701 -5.38 -7.16 -29.20
C ALA A 701 -6.56 -8.12 -29.40
N ASP A 702 -7.78 -7.61 -29.63
CA ASP A 702 -9.04 -8.37 -29.65
C ASP A 702 -9.36 -9.07 -28.30
N TYR A 703 -8.88 -8.49 -27.19
CA TYR A 703 -9.17 -8.93 -25.81
C TYR A 703 -10.04 -7.91 -25.05
N GLY A 704 -10.82 -7.10 -25.77
CA GLY A 704 -11.75 -6.09 -25.24
C GLY A 704 -13.01 -6.69 -24.60
N ASP A 705 -12.88 -7.68 -23.73
CA ASP A 705 -14.00 -8.36 -23.07
C ASP A 705 -14.20 -7.86 -21.63
N PHE A 706 -15.44 -7.50 -21.28
CA PHE A 706 -15.76 -6.92 -19.97
C PHE A 706 -15.77 -7.97 -18.84
N MET A 707 -16.15 -9.21 -19.14
CA MET A 707 -16.16 -10.31 -18.16
C MET A 707 -14.74 -10.75 -17.83
N ALA A 708 -13.83 -10.77 -18.80
CA ALA A 708 -12.41 -11.03 -18.61
C ALA A 708 -11.79 -9.97 -17.68
N MET A 709 -12.09 -8.69 -17.90
CA MET A 709 -11.60 -7.61 -17.03
C MET A 709 -12.17 -7.69 -15.60
N LEU A 710 -13.47 -8.00 -15.44
CA LEU A 710 -14.08 -8.24 -14.13
C LEU A 710 -13.42 -9.42 -13.41
N ASN A 711 -13.33 -10.58 -14.07
CA ASN A 711 -12.78 -11.81 -13.49
C ASN A 711 -11.30 -11.63 -13.09
N LEU A 712 -10.51 -10.92 -13.90
CA LEU A 712 -9.14 -10.58 -13.57
C LEU A 712 -9.07 -9.72 -12.28
N ALA A 713 -9.89 -8.67 -12.19
CA ALA A 713 -9.92 -7.81 -11.01
C ALA A 713 -10.35 -8.57 -9.75
N VAL A 714 -11.41 -9.37 -9.84
CA VAL A 714 -11.93 -10.24 -8.76
C VAL A 714 -10.86 -11.24 -8.30
N ALA A 715 -10.16 -11.90 -9.22
CA ALA A 715 -9.10 -12.86 -8.90
C ALA A 715 -7.90 -12.19 -8.21
N VAL A 716 -7.45 -11.03 -8.70
CA VAL A 716 -6.34 -10.27 -8.09
C VAL A 716 -6.73 -9.77 -6.69
N VAL A 717 -7.94 -9.25 -6.49
CA VAL A 717 -8.40 -8.80 -5.18
C VAL A 717 -8.58 -9.97 -4.22
N ALA A 718 -9.08 -11.13 -4.67
CA ALA A 718 -9.17 -12.34 -3.85
C ALA A 718 -7.79 -12.82 -3.37
N LEU A 719 -6.77 -12.80 -4.23
CA LEU A 719 -5.38 -13.11 -3.87
C LEU A 719 -4.85 -12.10 -2.83
N VAL A 720 -5.10 -10.80 -3.02
CA VAL A 720 -4.72 -9.75 -2.07
C VAL A 720 -5.40 -9.96 -0.71
N PHE A 721 -6.68 -10.33 -0.67
CA PHE A 721 -7.42 -10.59 0.57
C PHE A 721 -6.88 -11.83 1.30
N PHE A 722 -6.62 -12.91 0.58
CA PHE A 722 -5.96 -14.09 1.12
C PHE A 722 -4.56 -13.77 1.69
N TRP A 723 -3.79 -12.92 1.02
CA TRP A 723 -2.49 -12.48 1.51
C TRP A 723 -2.60 -11.61 2.78
N ILE A 724 -3.53 -10.65 2.82
CA ILE A 724 -3.79 -9.83 4.02
C ILE A 724 -4.20 -10.73 5.19
N PHE A 725 -5.00 -11.76 4.95
CA PHE A 725 -5.36 -12.75 5.97
C PHE A 725 -4.12 -13.48 6.51
N ILE A 726 -3.23 -14.00 5.65
CA ILE A 726 -1.96 -14.62 6.07
C ILE A 726 -1.13 -13.65 6.92
N VAL A 727 -0.95 -12.40 6.46
CA VAL A 727 -0.17 -11.37 7.17
C VAL A 727 -0.74 -11.08 8.57
N MET A 728 -2.07 -11.03 8.70
CA MET A 728 -2.74 -10.85 9.99
C MET A 728 -2.65 -12.10 10.90
N VAL A 729 -2.66 -13.31 10.33
CA VAL A 729 -2.39 -14.56 11.08
C VAL A 729 -0.95 -14.60 11.59
N VAL A 730 0.04 -14.23 10.76
CA VAL A 730 1.46 -14.12 11.16
C VAL A 730 1.62 -13.11 12.31
N LYS A 731 0.91 -11.97 12.25
CA LYS A 731 0.89 -11.00 13.35
C LYS A 731 0.33 -11.60 14.65
N ALA A 732 -0.78 -12.32 14.58
CA ALA A 732 -1.41 -12.94 15.75
C ALA A 732 -0.50 -14.03 16.35
N TRP A 733 0.09 -14.87 15.50
CA TRP A 733 1.08 -15.88 15.89
C TRP A 733 2.30 -15.25 16.58
N ALA A 734 2.85 -14.17 16.02
CA ALA A 734 4.00 -13.48 16.61
C ALA A 734 3.68 -12.95 18.02
N HIS A 735 2.52 -12.32 18.22
CA HIS A 735 2.07 -11.90 19.56
C HIS A 735 1.93 -13.08 20.54
N ALA A 736 1.39 -14.22 20.11
CA ALA A 736 1.26 -15.40 20.95
C ALA A 736 2.63 -16.02 21.30
N HIS A 737 3.56 -16.07 20.34
CA HIS A 737 4.92 -16.58 20.53
C HIS A 737 5.72 -15.75 21.53
N GLU A 738 5.68 -14.41 21.42
CA GLU A 738 6.35 -13.55 22.40
C GLU A 738 5.74 -13.68 23.81
N PHE A 739 4.42 -13.95 23.92
CA PHE A 739 3.77 -14.20 25.22
C PHE A 739 4.31 -15.44 25.91
N THR A 740 4.35 -16.57 25.19
CA THR A 740 4.79 -17.86 25.73
C THR A 740 6.28 -17.83 26.06
N SER A 741 7.10 -17.21 25.20
CA SER A 741 8.53 -16.96 25.44
C SER A 741 8.76 -16.14 26.71
N THR A 742 8.02 -15.03 26.89
CA THR A 742 8.11 -14.18 28.09
C THR A 742 7.76 -14.95 29.37
N LYS A 743 6.67 -15.74 29.35
CA LYS A 743 6.23 -16.56 30.49
C LYS A 743 7.27 -17.63 30.85
N SER A 744 7.78 -18.36 29.85
CA SER A 744 8.78 -19.41 30.05
C SER A 744 10.10 -18.85 30.60
N GLY A 745 10.58 -17.72 30.06
CA GLY A 745 11.78 -17.04 30.55
C GLY A 745 11.64 -16.54 31.99
N ALA A 746 10.48 -15.96 32.35
CA ALA A 746 10.20 -15.54 33.72
C ALA A 746 10.17 -16.73 34.70
N LEU A 747 9.57 -17.85 34.30
CA LEU A 747 9.54 -19.08 35.10
C LEU A 747 10.95 -19.66 35.30
N HIS A 748 11.76 -19.78 34.24
CA HIS A 748 13.15 -20.23 34.37
C HIS A 748 14.01 -19.30 35.25
N ALA A 749 13.89 -17.98 35.11
CA ALA A 749 14.61 -17.02 35.95
C ALA A 749 14.22 -17.13 37.43
N TYR A 750 12.94 -17.39 37.72
CA TYR A 750 12.45 -17.66 39.08
C TYR A 750 13.03 -18.98 39.63
N THR A 751 12.96 -20.07 38.86
CA THR A 751 13.50 -21.39 39.25
C THR A 751 15.03 -21.37 39.43
N GLN A 752 15.75 -20.61 38.60
CA GLN A 752 17.20 -20.46 38.75
C GLN A 752 17.55 -19.65 40.01
N LYS A 753 16.81 -18.57 40.30
CA LYS A 753 16.97 -17.82 41.57
C LYS A 753 16.64 -18.70 42.79
N SER A 754 15.60 -19.53 42.75
CA SER A 754 15.30 -20.44 43.86
C SER A 754 16.38 -21.50 44.06
N ARG A 755 16.94 -22.06 42.97
CA ARG A 755 18.04 -23.03 43.01
C ARG A 755 19.35 -22.43 43.55
N VAL A 756 19.73 -21.21 43.13
CA VAL A 756 20.89 -20.48 43.68
C VAL A 756 20.68 -20.11 45.15
N ARG A 757 19.44 -19.79 45.55
CA ARG A 757 19.11 -19.53 46.97
C ARG A 757 19.13 -20.80 47.82
N ALA A 758 18.90 -21.97 47.24
CA ALA A 758 19.06 -23.26 47.90
C ALA A 758 20.55 -23.63 48.05
N THR A 759 21.37 -23.45 47.01
CA THR A 759 22.82 -23.73 47.10
C THR A 759 23.53 -22.77 48.06
N ASN A 760 23.18 -21.48 48.08
CA ASN A 760 23.75 -20.51 49.02
C ASN A 760 23.23 -20.65 50.46
N ARG A 761 22.31 -21.59 50.73
CA ARG A 761 21.92 -21.99 52.10
C ARG A 761 22.67 -23.23 52.60
N ALA A 762 23.46 -23.89 51.76
CA ALA A 762 24.30 -25.01 52.17
C ALA A 762 25.66 -24.50 52.68
N HIS A 763 25.73 -24.14 53.96
CA HIS A 763 27.03 -23.99 54.65
C HIS A 763 27.55 -25.38 55.11
N PRO A 764 28.87 -25.61 55.10
CA PRO A 764 29.46 -26.95 55.17
C PRO A 764 29.70 -27.47 56.61
N TRP A 765 28.69 -27.42 57.49
CA TRP A 765 28.82 -27.88 58.89
C TRP A 765 27.67 -28.78 59.38
N LEU A 766 27.07 -29.56 58.48
CA LEU A 766 26.23 -30.71 58.82
C LEU A 766 26.67 -31.93 58.01
N GLN A 767 27.61 -32.68 58.58
CA GLN A 767 27.90 -34.06 58.21
C GLN A 767 27.41 -34.94 59.37
N GLU A 768 26.92 -36.14 59.04
CA GLU A 768 26.20 -37.10 59.92
C GLU A 768 24.78 -36.64 60.32
N GLN A 769 23.71 -37.32 59.92
CA GLN A 769 23.49 -38.75 60.13
C GLN A 769 23.28 -39.55 58.83
N GLN A 770 24.07 -40.62 58.68
CA GLN A 770 23.69 -41.76 57.83
C GLN A 770 22.61 -42.55 58.55
N PHE A 771 21.40 -42.63 57.99
CA PHE A 771 20.50 -43.73 58.32
C PHE A 771 20.94 -44.96 57.53
N VAL A 772 21.59 -45.89 58.23
CA VAL A 772 21.91 -47.22 57.73
C VAL A 772 20.60 -48.00 57.59
N LEU A 773 20.21 -48.33 56.37
CA LEU A 773 19.25 -49.40 56.11
C LEU A 773 20.01 -50.72 56.20
N SER A 774 19.91 -51.37 57.36
CA SER A 774 20.36 -52.74 57.55
C SER A 774 19.34 -53.69 56.93
N ASP A 775 19.75 -54.54 56.00
CA ASP A 775 18.98 -55.73 55.62
C ASP A 775 18.99 -56.75 56.79
N PRO A 776 17.83 -57.26 57.22
CA PRO A 776 17.74 -58.55 57.89
C PRO A 776 17.36 -59.63 56.86
N ALA A 777 18.15 -60.70 56.80
CA ALA A 777 17.84 -61.85 55.95
C ALA A 777 16.69 -62.70 56.52
N MET A 778 15.90 -63.27 55.60
CA MET A 778 15.07 -64.47 55.71
C MET A 778 13.90 -64.54 56.73
N GLU A 779 12.69 -64.53 56.14
CA GLU A 779 11.77 -65.69 56.10
C GLU A 779 10.86 -65.97 57.31
N ALA A 780 9.54 -65.72 57.15
CA ALA A 780 8.45 -66.74 57.20
C ALA A 780 7.04 -66.17 57.48
N SER A 781 6.04 -66.79 56.86
CA SER A 781 4.62 -66.95 57.27
C SER A 781 3.62 -65.77 57.28
N HIS A 782 2.84 -65.71 56.19
CA HIS A 782 1.35 -65.73 56.13
C HIS A 782 0.48 -64.44 56.34
N PRO A 783 -0.77 -64.43 55.77
CA PRO A 783 -1.62 -63.24 55.51
C PRO A 783 -2.83 -63.19 56.50
N PRO A 784 -4.02 -62.55 56.27
CA PRO A 784 -4.53 -61.73 55.14
C PRO A 784 -5.33 -60.45 55.54
N CYS A 785 -6.10 -59.94 54.55
CA CYS A 785 -7.16 -58.91 54.55
C CYS A 785 -6.76 -57.49 54.12
#